data_AF-A0A8H6HYL3-F1
#
_entry.id   AF-A0A8H6HYL3-F1
#
_cell.length_a   1.000
_cell.length_b   1.000
_cell.length_c   1.000
_cell.angle_alpha   90.00
_cell.angle_beta   90.00
_cell.angle_gamma   90.00
#
_symmetry.space_group_name_H-M   'P 1'
#
loop_
_entity.id
_entity.type
_entity.pdbx_description
1 polymer ?
#
loop_
_entity_poly.entity_id
_entity_poly.type
_entity_poly.pdbx_seq_one_letter_code
_entity_poly.pdbx_strand_id
1 'polypeptide(L)'
;MSNKRTRDIENLLANVRLGSEKHVNQLYKNWPAKHTIQAAAALNSLLTVEKLPKLGGLDLEGWGLAQSCFFAFAKALEVPPARYQGSGPPLWIIFRDNIEGITSWMSLCVQQVGESATLHEIIQGAVFLTVDTFNRLLGVPELKEPLQTSTSAAAFVAMIWRYISPQSGKPFYVVEQAEQPFRLGPDGKPFEIFTVDGIHDLVQYYTNDSKTAKEAFILHLSQDGSPESGADQFVQIAVARAQRMAEFCKIPTKWEGEALAKDLKHFSSTLGGILALGNPVYIAPFRRHKILYEFMCTLCSYVRHLKRHSDSEECLSYSRWVLWDMQQWTDIPGVATTTIAAVCQLVKGGLLSVYLNFLIHESWVQERRFKEACRQLGKWIANYSFYPSVHAAIMDALGRVDQNSLRELLNRKEDHWTRLQWAALSYPIYNLGRPAMRLVESNKANICNNPSHASTNGILSNTSDPFITLQACSSCHLAVYCSIQCQKQDWSQSGHREDCPQLTKVYSGKANILFPFLQLHSTIIERVHAASWLHTSTRIFHLAILQETYRRSAKAGRLEAVRRATNPITPLNLLVICFDFVDSPATPEDTPKLKRIFDLLEEFKAKDGRGRLIAHSLGVRRVESIVSGAQEPAETLLVEGKFKFRKQVVYVLASLQVVRGGDGLENPDLATVLGGTSRIVTPTKS
;
A
#
# COMPACT_ATOMS: atom_id res chain seq x y z
N MET A 1 -4.81 -59.77 -24.14
CA MET A 1 -5.71 -58.92 -23.34
C MET A 1 -5.64 -57.42 -23.67
N SER A 2 -4.60 -56.90 -24.34
CA SER A 2 -4.50 -55.45 -24.67
C SER A 2 -5.61 -54.96 -25.63
N ASN A 3 -5.91 -55.71 -26.70
CA ASN A 3 -6.85 -55.25 -27.73
C ASN A 3 -8.29 -55.04 -27.23
N LYS A 4 -8.76 -55.88 -26.30
CA LYS A 4 -10.12 -55.71 -25.72
C LYS A 4 -10.20 -54.42 -24.93
N ARG A 5 -9.21 -54.15 -24.05
CA ARG A 5 -9.16 -52.94 -23.23
C ARG A 5 -9.06 -51.67 -24.08
N THR A 6 -8.32 -51.69 -25.18
CA THR A 6 -8.25 -50.55 -26.11
C THR A 6 -9.60 -50.28 -26.76
N ARG A 7 -10.29 -51.31 -27.28
CA ARG A 7 -11.64 -51.17 -27.85
C ARG A 7 -12.66 -50.65 -26.83
N ASP A 8 -12.58 -51.13 -25.58
CA ASP A 8 -13.47 -50.66 -24.51
C ASP A 8 -13.26 -49.16 -24.23
N ILE A 9 -12.01 -48.68 -24.27
CA ILE A 9 -11.68 -47.25 -24.14
C ILE A 9 -12.19 -46.47 -25.35
N GLU A 10 -11.95 -46.94 -26.58
CA GLU A 10 -12.43 -46.27 -27.79
C GLU A 10 -13.95 -46.11 -27.82
N ASN A 11 -14.68 -47.17 -27.45
CA ASN A 11 -16.13 -47.15 -27.31
C ASN A 11 -16.59 -46.15 -26.25
N LEU A 12 -15.91 -46.12 -25.09
CA LEU A 12 -16.19 -45.14 -24.03
C LEU A 12 -15.97 -43.71 -24.52
N LEU A 13 -14.86 -43.44 -25.22
CA LEU A 13 -14.54 -42.12 -25.77
C LEU A 13 -15.52 -41.69 -26.87
N ALA A 14 -15.99 -42.62 -27.70
CA ALA A 14 -17.05 -42.35 -28.67
C ALA A 14 -18.34 -41.91 -27.98
N ASN A 15 -18.76 -42.62 -26.93
CA ASN A 15 -19.95 -42.27 -26.16
C ASN A 15 -19.80 -40.96 -25.37
N VAL A 16 -18.59 -40.64 -24.89
CA VAL A 16 -18.31 -39.33 -24.31
C VAL A 16 -18.55 -38.23 -25.34
N ARG A 17 -18.06 -38.36 -26.59
CA ARG A 17 -18.28 -37.35 -27.64
C ARG A 17 -19.76 -37.12 -28.00
N LEU A 18 -20.63 -38.09 -27.71
CA LEU A 18 -22.08 -37.97 -27.87
C LEU A 18 -22.75 -37.15 -26.74
N GLY A 19 -22.01 -36.71 -25.72
CA GLY A 19 -22.51 -35.80 -24.67
C GLY A 19 -23.19 -36.48 -23.50
N SER A 20 -22.91 -37.77 -23.24
CA SER A 20 -23.55 -38.49 -22.13
C SER A 20 -22.82 -38.30 -20.80
N GLU A 21 -23.47 -37.65 -19.82
CA GLU A 21 -22.93 -37.42 -18.47
C GLU A 21 -22.46 -38.73 -17.81
N LYS A 22 -23.29 -39.77 -17.88
CA LYS A 22 -22.96 -41.11 -17.37
C LYS A 22 -21.63 -41.64 -17.91
N HIS A 23 -21.36 -41.44 -19.19
CA HIS A 23 -20.12 -41.89 -19.83
C HIS A 23 -18.92 -41.01 -19.44
N VAL A 24 -19.11 -39.70 -19.25
CA VAL A 24 -18.07 -38.82 -18.71
C VAL A 24 -17.71 -39.23 -17.28
N ASN A 25 -18.70 -39.50 -16.43
CA ASN A 25 -18.50 -40.01 -15.08
C ASN A 25 -17.79 -41.38 -15.07
N GLN A 26 -18.14 -42.27 -16.01
CA GLN A 26 -17.45 -43.55 -16.17
C GLN A 26 -16.00 -43.37 -16.63
N LEU A 27 -15.72 -42.39 -17.50
CA LEU A 27 -14.38 -42.02 -17.94
C LEU A 27 -13.55 -41.47 -16.77
N TYR A 28 -14.11 -40.58 -15.95
CA TYR A 28 -13.46 -40.06 -14.74
C TYR A 28 -13.09 -41.18 -13.77
N LYS A 29 -14.05 -42.07 -13.43
CA LYS A 29 -13.83 -43.20 -12.52
C LYS A 29 -12.76 -44.18 -13.02
N ASN A 30 -12.72 -44.40 -14.33
CA ASN A 30 -11.83 -45.37 -14.97
C ASN A 30 -10.76 -44.68 -15.84
N TRP A 31 -10.16 -43.61 -15.33
CA TRP A 31 -9.28 -42.74 -16.11
C TRP A 31 -8.16 -43.50 -16.85
N PRO A 32 -8.15 -43.49 -18.20
CA PRO A 32 -7.16 -44.24 -18.95
C PRO A 32 -5.86 -43.44 -19.08
N ALA A 33 -5.00 -43.48 -18.06
CA ALA A 33 -3.78 -42.63 -18.00
C ALA A 33 -2.93 -42.64 -19.29
N LYS A 34 -2.82 -43.79 -19.96
CA LYS A 34 -2.10 -43.96 -21.24
C LYS A 34 -2.77 -43.25 -22.43
N HIS A 35 -4.09 -43.02 -22.36
CA HIS A 35 -4.91 -42.40 -23.39
C HIS A 35 -5.45 -41.02 -22.93
N THR A 36 -4.73 -40.34 -22.03
CA THR A 36 -5.14 -39.03 -21.46
C THR A 36 -5.38 -37.99 -22.55
N ILE A 37 -4.58 -37.99 -23.62
CA ILE A 37 -4.71 -37.06 -24.75
C ILE A 37 -6.03 -37.29 -25.49
N GLN A 38 -6.38 -38.54 -25.80
CA GLN A 38 -7.61 -38.90 -26.50
C GLN A 38 -8.84 -38.65 -25.62
N ALA A 39 -8.73 -38.90 -24.31
CA ALA A 39 -9.76 -38.58 -23.32
C ALA A 39 -10.01 -37.07 -23.24
N ALA A 40 -8.96 -36.27 -23.12
CA ALA A 40 -9.07 -34.81 -23.11
C ALA A 40 -9.67 -34.28 -24.41
N ALA A 41 -9.25 -34.79 -25.57
CA ALA A 41 -9.82 -34.40 -26.87
C ALA A 41 -11.33 -34.73 -26.98
N ALA A 42 -11.75 -35.89 -26.45
CA ALA A 42 -13.17 -36.28 -26.42
C ALA A 42 -14.01 -35.39 -25.49
N LEU A 43 -13.46 -34.96 -24.35
CA LEU A 43 -14.11 -34.01 -23.44
C LEU A 43 -14.15 -32.61 -24.04
N ASN A 44 -13.07 -32.18 -24.71
CA ASN A 44 -12.95 -30.87 -25.34
C ASN A 44 -13.99 -30.66 -26.44
N SER A 45 -14.36 -31.72 -27.17
CA SER A 45 -15.41 -31.63 -28.18
C SER A 45 -16.81 -31.45 -27.61
N LEU A 46 -17.00 -31.53 -26.29
CA LEU A 46 -18.27 -31.25 -25.62
C LEU A 46 -18.39 -29.78 -25.18
N LEU A 47 -17.27 -29.16 -24.80
CA LEU A 47 -17.23 -27.81 -24.24
C LEU A 47 -16.78 -26.77 -25.26
N THR A 48 -17.39 -26.79 -26.45
CA THR A 48 -17.10 -25.80 -27.51
C THR A 48 -18.11 -24.66 -27.49
N VAL A 49 -17.76 -23.53 -28.13
CA VAL A 49 -18.65 -22.36 -28.23
C VAL A 49 -19.93 -22.70 -29.00
N GLU A 50 -19.84 -23.53 -30.05
CA GLU A 50 -20.98 -23.92 -30.88
C GLU A 50 -22.00 -24.79 -30.12
N LYS A 51 -21.55 -25.45 -29.06
CA LYS A 51 -22.38 -26.29 -28.19
C LYS A 51 -22.96 -25.54 -27.00
N LEU A 52 -22.60 -24.27 -26.79
CA LEU A 52 -23.23 -23.47 -25.75
C LEU A 52 -24.75 -23.39 -26.00
N PRO A 53 -25.58 -23.50 -24.94
CA PRO A 53 -27.02 -23.28 -25.05
C PRO A 53 -27.30 -21.91 -25.66
N LYS A 54 -28.09 -21.88 -26.75
CA LYS A 54 -28.34 -20.64 -27.50
C LYS A 54 -29.21 -19.64 -26.72
N LEU A 55 -30.12 -20.11 -25.87
CA LEU A 55 -31.08 -19.32 -25.08
C LEU A 55 -31.52 -20.12 -23.84
N GLY A 56 -31.46 -19.55 -22.63
CA GLY A 56 -32.16 -20.08 -21.44
C GLY A 56 -31.30 -20.74 -20.33
N GLY A 57 -29.98 -20.59 -20.34
CA GLY A 57 -29.11 -21.25 -19.35
C GLY A 57 -28.92 -22.76 -19.63
N LEU A 58 -28.27 -23.49 -18.72
CA LEU A 58 -28.15 -24.96 -18.74
C LEU A 58 -29.34 -25.59 -18.03
N ASP A 59 -29.98 -26.58 -18.62
CA ASP A 59 -30.85 -27.45 -17.81
C ASP A 59 -30.00 -28.28 -16.81
N LEU A 60 -30.68 -29.01 -15.93
CA LEU A 60 -30.00 -29.87 -14.94
C LEU A 60 -29.06 -30.88 -15.59
N GLU A 61 -29.40 -31.39 -16.78
CA GLU A 61 -28.59 -32.35 -17.53
C GLU A 61 -27.33 -31.68 -18.12
N GLY A 62 -27.48 -30.53 -18.76
CA GLY A 62 -26.37 -29.74 -19.29
C GLY A 62 -25.41 -29.28 -18.19
N TRP A 63 -25.94 -28.93 -17.03
CA TRP A 63 -25.15 -28.60 -15.86
C TRP A 63 -24.37 -29.82 -15.32
N GLY A 64 -25.04 -30.96 -15.14
CA GLY A 64 -24.40 -32.22 -14.69
C GLY A 64 -23.32 -32.70 -15.66
N LEU A 65 -23.56 -32.57 -16.97
CA LEU A 65 -22.58 -32.86 -18.01
C LEU A 65 -21.36 -31.95 -17.90
N ALA A 66 -21.56 -30.63 -17.83
CA ALA A 66 -20.47 -29.66 -17.72
C ALA A 66 -19.62 -29.90 -16.46
N GLN A 67 -20.26 -30.12 -15.31
CA GLN A 67 -19.59 -30.45 -14.06
C GLN A 67 -18.74 -31.72 -14.20
N SER A 68 -19.31 -32.78 -14.77
CA SER A 68 -18.60 -34.04 -15.02
C SER A 68 -17.39 -33.83 -15.95
N CYS A 69 -17.53 -32.98 -16.96
CA CYS A 69 -16.42 -32.61 -17.86
C CYS A 69 -15.30 -31.87 -17.13
N PHE A 70 -15.61 -30.92 -16.23
CA PHE A 70 -14.59 -30.21 -15.47
C PHE A 70 -13.84 -31.11 -14.49
N PHE A 71 -14.52 -32.04 -13.80
CA PHE A 71 -13.85 -33.06 -13.00
C PHE A 71 -12.88 -33.91 -13.85
N ALA A 72 -13.34 -34.33 -15.02
CA ALA A 72 -12.54 -35.10 -15.96
C ALA A 72 -11.34 -34.30 -16.52
N PHE A 73 -11.48 -33.00 -16.76
CA PHE A 73 -10.38 -32.12 -17.14
C PHE A 73 -9.35 -31.91 -16.02
N ALA A 74 -9.81 -31.64 -14.80
CA ALA A 74 -8.91 -31.54 -13.65
C ALA A 74 -8.09 -32.83 -13.49
N LYS A 75 -8.72 -34.00 -13.67
CA LYS A 75 -8.04 -35.30 -13.70
C LYS A 75 -7.02 -35.44 -14.83
N ALA A 76 -7.34 -34.95 -16.03
CA ALA A 76 -6.41 -34.97 -17.16
C ALA A 76 -5.13 -34.17 -16.88
N LEU A 77 -5.28 -32.99 -16.26
CA LEU A 77 -4.18 -32.09 -15.92
C LEU A 77 -3.27 -32.63 -14.80
N GLU A 78 -3.77 -33.56 -13.96
CA GLU A 78 -2.97 -34.24 -12.93
C GLU A 78 -2.03 -35.32 -13.47
N VAL A 79 -2.28 -35.83 -14.68
CA VAL A 79 -1.48 -36.93 -15.22
C VAL A 79 -0.12 -36.39 -15.68
N PRO A 80 1.02 -36.88 -15.16
CA PRO A 80 2.32 -36.39 -15.60
C PRO A 80 2.58 -36.68 -17.09
N PRO A 81 3.23 -35.77 -17.83
CA PRO A 81 3.47 -35.95 -19.27
C PRO A 81 4.18 -37.26 -19.65
N ALA A 82 5.06 -37.76 -18.78
CA ALA A 82 5.78 -39.02 -18.97
C ALA A 82 4.86 -40.27 -19.07
N ARG A 83 3.58 -40.15 -18.71
CA ARG A 83 2.62 -41.27 -18.75
C ARG A 83 1.77 -41.31 -20.02
N TYR A 84 1.88 -40.31 -20.90
CA TYR A 84 1.12 -40.27 -22.16
C TYR A 84 1.67 -41.31 -23.15
N GLN A 85 0.79 -42.09 -23.79
CA GLN A 85 1.15 -42.98 -24.90
C GLN A 85 0.40 -42.57 -26.17
N GLY A 86 1.13 -42.41 -27.28
CA GLY A 86 0.55 -42.11 -28.61
C GLY A 86 1.21 -40.92 -29.30
N SER A 87 1.01 -40.81 -30.61
CA SER A 87 1.53 -39.76 -31.50
C SER A 87 0.64 -38.50 -31.55
N GLY A 88 -0.13 -38.23 -30.49
CA GLY A 88 -1.05 -37.08 -30.43
C GLY A 88 -0.34 -35.78 -30.07
N PRO A 89 -0.99 -34.62 -30.30
CA PRO A 89 -0.46 -33.35 -29.83
C PRO A 89 -0.38 -33.33 -28.29
N PRO A 90 0.55 -32.58 -27.69
CA PRO A 90 0.58 -32.34 -26.26
C PRO A 90 -0.78 -31.91 -25.71
N LEU A 91 -1.09 -32.33 -24.49
CA LEU A 91 -2.37 -32.06 -23.83
C LEU A 91 -2.75 -30.56 -23.84
N TRP A 92 -1.77 -29.67 -23.68
CA TRP A 92 -2.00 -28.22 -23.69
C TRP A 92 -2.45 -27.69 -25.06
N ILE A 93 -2.08 -28.31 -26.19
CA ILE A 93 -2.56 -27.88 -27.52
C ILE A 93 -4.08 -28.08 -27.62
N ILE A 94 -4.58 -29.21 -27.11
CA ILE A 94 -6.01 -29.53 -27.11
C ILE A 94 -6.80 -28.44 -26.36
N PHE A 95 -6.32 -28.05 -25.18
CA PHE A 95 -6.97 -27.01 -24.39
C PHE A 95 -6.85 -25.64 -25.02
N ARG A 96 -5.66 -25.26 -25.50
CA ARG A 96 -5.37 -23.96 -26.11
C ARG A 96 -6.36 -23.63 -27.22
N ASP A 97 -6.60 -24.58 -28.11
CA ASP A 97 -7.42 -24.37 -29.29
C ASP A 97 -8.93 -24.27 -28.97
N ASN A 98 -9.33 -24.49 -27.70
CA ASN A 98 -10.71 -24.38 -27.22
C ASN A 98 -10.86 -23.58 -25.91
N ILE A 99 -9.92 -22.68 -25.59
CA ILE A 99 -10.00 -21.86 -24.37
C ILE A 99 -11.31 -21.09 -24.29
N GLU A 100 -11.77 -20.50 -25.40
CA GLU A 100 -12.99 -19.70 -25.45
C GLU A 100 -14.23 -20.54 -25.10
N GLY A 101 -14.30 -21.77 -25.63
CA GLY A 101 -15.38 -22.71 -25.30
C GLY A 101 -15.36 -23.08 -23.82
N ILE A 102 -14.22 -23.55 -23.32
CA ILE A 102 -14.08 -24.01 -21.92
C ILE A 102 -14.48 -22.90 -20.94
N THR A 103 -13.95 -21.70 -21.11
CA THR A 103 -14.18 -20.57 -20.19
C THR A 103 -15.57 -19.98 -20.31
N SER A 104 -16.21 -20.05 -21.49
CA SER A 104 -17.62 -19.70 -21.66
C SER A 104 -18.54 -20.68 -20.93
N TRP A 105 -18.24 -21.98 -21.01
CA TRP A 105 -18.96 -23.01 -20.26
C TRP A 105 -18.79 -22.84 -18.75
N MET A 106 -17.58 -22.51 -18.28
CA MET A 106 -17.34 -22.18 -16.86
C MET A 106 -18.18 -20.96 -16.44
N SER A 107 -18.24 -19.93 -17.29
CA SER A 107 -19.05 -18.73 -17.04
C SER A 107 -20.53 -19.06 -16.89
N LEU A 108 -21.06 -19.87 -17.80
CA LEU A 108 -22.46 -20.28 -17.80
C LEU A 108 -22.83 -21.07 -16.53
N CYS A 109 -21.93 -21.98 -16.10
CA CYS A 109 -22.13 -22.76 -14.87
C CYS A 109 -22.25 -21.87 -13.62
N VAL A 110 -21.48 -20.78 -13.56
CA VAL A 110 -21.51 -19.84 -12.42
C VAL A 110 -22.68 -18.86 -12.51
N GLN A 111 -23.09 -18.43 -13.71
CA GLN A 111 -24.22 -17.51 -13.87
C GLN A 111 -25.53 -18.14 -13.39
N GLN A 112 -25.78 -19.38 -13.81
CA GLN A 112 -27.03 -20.06 -13.51
C GLN A 112 -27.20 -20.40 -12.04
N VAL A 113 -26.08 -20.58 -11.36
CA VAL A 113 -25.99 -20.74 -9.93
C VAL A 113 -26.61 -19.54 -9.18
N GLY A 114 -26.56 -18.32 -9.73
CA GLY A 114 -27.15 -17.14 -9.10
C GLY A 114 -28.68 -17.12 -9.02
N GLU A 115 -29.37 -17.92 -9.84
CA GLU A 115 -30.83 -17.83 -10.01
C GLU A 115 -31.64 -18.80 -9.11
N SER A 116 -30.99 -19.85 -8.55
CA SER A 116 -31.69 -20.93 -7.83
C SER A 116 -31.33 -21.01 -6.33
N ALA A 117 -32.11 -20.34 -5.47
CA ALA A 117 -31.87 -20.32 -4.02
C ALA A 117 -31.90 -21.70 -3.33
N THR A 118 -32.57 -22.71 -3.90
CA THR A 118 -32.71 -24.05 -3.32
C THR A 118 -31.50 -24.97 -3.52
N LEU A 119 -30.48 -24.52 -4.27
CA LEU A 119 -29.32 -25.34 -4.66
C LEU A 119 -28.00 -24.82 -4.07
N HIS A 120 -28.03 -24.09 -2.95
CA HIS A 120 -26.88 -23.35 -2.42
C HIS A 120 -25.60 -24.20 -2.25
N GLU A 121 -25.73 -25.44 -1.80
CA GLU A 121 -24.58 -26.34 -1.70
C GLU A 121 -24.03 -26.65 -3.11
N ILE A 122 -24.88 -27.17 -4.00
CA ILE A 122 -24.52 -27.51 -5.39
C ILE A 122 -23.86 -26.31 -6.10
N ILE A 123 -24.36 -25.11 -5.81
CA ILE A 123 -23.87 -23.81 -6.26
C ILE A 123 -22.41 -23.56 -5.87
N GLN A 124 -22.07 -23.68 -4.59
CA GLN A 124 -20.71 -23.44 -4.12
C GLN A 124 -19.74 -24.46 -4.73
N GLY A 125 -20.13 -25.74 -4.77
CA GLY A 125 -19.33 -26.80 -5.38
C GLY A 125 -18.99 -26.55 -6.85
N ALA A 126 -19.93 -25.99 -7.63
CA ALA A 126 -19.70 -25.63 -9.03
C ALA A 126 -18.67 -24.50 -9.20
N VAL A 127 -18.81 -23.44 -8.39
CA VAL A 127 -17.88 -22.31 -8.39
C VAL A 127 -16.47 -22.81 -8.04
N PHE A 128 -16.32 -23.63 -6.99
CA PHE A 128 -15.02 -24.18 -6.62
C PHE A 128 -14.42 -25.07 -7.71
N LEU A 129 -15.21 -25.96 -8.31
CA LEU A 129 -14.73 -26.84 -9.37
C LEU A 129 -14.24 -26.06 -10.59
N THR A 130 -14.99 -25.04 -11.02
CA THR A 130 -14.60 -24.21 -12.17
C THR A 130 -13.35 -23.38 -11.85
N VAL A 131 -13.25 -22.81 -10.65
CA VAL A 131 -12.07 -22.08 -10.16
C VAL A 131 -10.83 -22.99 -10.10
N ASP A 132 -10.94 -24.17 -9.50
CA ASP A 132 -9.83 -25.15 -9.40
C ASP A 132 -9.38 -25.61 -10.79
N THR A 133 -10.34 -25.95 -11.67
CA THR A 133 -10.04 -26.35 -13.05
C THR A 133 -9.31 -25.23 -13.80
N PHE A 134 -9.76 -23.99 -13.66
CA PHE A 134 -9.12 -22.83 -14.30
C PHE A 134 -7.73 -22.56 -13.74
N ASN A 135 -7.53 -22.65 -12.42
CA ASN A 135 -6.21 -22.52 -11.80
C ASN A 135 -5.22 -23.59 -12.29
N ARG A 136 -5.68 -24.84 -12.46
CA ARG A 136 -4.86 -25.91 -13.06
C ARG A 136 -4.50 -25.60 -14.51
N LEU A 137 -5.42 -25.03 -15.30
CA LEU A 137 -5.13 -24.59 -16.65
C LEU A 137 -4.09 -23.46 -16.66
N LEU A 138 -4.21 -22.46 -15.78
CA LEU A 138 -3.20 -21.39 -15.61
C LEU A 138 -1.83 -21.92 -15.14
N GLY A 139 -1.82 -23.02 -14.39
CA GLY A 139 -0.61 -23.69 -13.93
C GLY A 139 0.19 -24.37 -15.05
N VAL A 140 -0.40 -24.55 -16.23
CA VAL A 140 0.29 -25.04 -17.44
C VAL A 140 0.93 -23.84 -18.16
N PRO A 141 2.27 -23.70 -18.19
CA PRO A 141 2.94 -22.51 -18.71
C PRO A 141 2.54 -22.15 -20.14
N GLU A 142 2.33 -23.14 -21.01
CA GLU A 142 1.96 -22.97 -22.41
C GLU A 142 0.51 -22.46 -22.60
N LEU A 143 -0.34 -22.58 -21.59
CA LEU A 143 -1.72 -22.07 -21.60
C LEU A 143 -1.84 -20.69 -20.96
N LYS A 144 -0.87 -20.26 -20.15
CA LYS A 144 -0.95 -19.02 -19.38
C LYS A 144 -1.19 -17.79 -20.24
N GLU A 145 -0.36 -17.56 -21.27
CA GLU A 145 -0.51 -16.40 -22.17
C GLU A 145 -1.82 -16.47 -22.99
N PRO A 146 -2.18 -17.60 -23.64
CA PRO A 146 -3.48 -17.76 -24.29
C PRO A 146 -4.68 -17.46 -23.38
N LEU A 147 -4.67 -17.94 -22.14
CA LEU A 147 -5.71 -17.63 -21.16
C LEU A 147 -5.72 -16.13 -20.81
N GLN A 148 -4.55 -15.53 -20.56
CA GLN A 148 -4.39 -14.12 -20.20
C GLN A 148 -4.80 -13.14 -21.30
N THR A 149 -4.86 -13.59 -22.55
CA THR A 149 -5.27 -12.81 -23.73
C THR A 149 -6.70 -13.12 -24.18
N SER A 150 -7.31 -14.18 -23.63
CA SER A 150 -8.68 -14.58 -23.93
C SER A 150 -9.70 -13.63 -23.27
N THR A 151 -10.69 -13.21 -24.07
CA THR A 151 -11.76 -12.31 -23.62
C THR A 151 -12.76 -13.06 -22.74
N SER A 152 -13.13 -14.29 -23.11
CA SER A 152 -14.01 -15.13 -22.29
C SER A 152 -13.37 -15.51 -20.95
N ALA A 153 -12.04 -15.73 -20.91
CA ALA A 153 -11.31 -15.96 -19.67
C ALA A 153 -11.35 -14.72 -18.76
N ALA A 154 -11.13 -13.52 -19.30
CA ALA A 154 -11.25 -12.27 -18.56
C ALA A 154 -12.67 -12.08 -17.99
N ALA A 155 -13.70 -12.35 -18.80
CA ALA A 155 -15.10 -12.29 -18.39
C ALA A 155 -15.42 -13.29 -17.27
N PHE A 156 -14.92 -14.53 -17.38
CA PHE A 156 -15.05 -15.55 -16.34
C PHE A 156 -14.44 -15.07 -15.01
N VAL A 157 -13.19 -14.60 -15.04
CA VAL A 157 -12.48 -14.12 -13.84
C VAL A 157 -13.17 -12.90 -13.22
N ALA A 158 -13.67 -11.96 -14.04
CA ALA A 158 -14.44 -10.81 -13.59
C ALA A 158 -15.77 -11.21 -12.93
N MET A 159 -16.47 -12.20 -13.49
CA MET A 159 -17.70 -12.75 -12.94
C MET A 159 -17.46 -13.45 -11.59
N ILE A 160 -16.40 -14.27 -11.48
CA ILE A 160 -16.00 -14.87 -10.20
C ILE A 160 -15.65 -13.78 -9.19
N TRP A 161 -14.94 -12.72 -9.60
CA TRP A 161 -14.66 -11.58 -8.74
C TRP A 161 -15.93 -10.89 -8.26
N ARG A 162 -16.96 -10.75 -9.09
CA ARG A 162 -18.26 -10.15 -8.73
C ARG A 162 -19.20 -11.07 -7.96
N TYR A 163 -18.86 -12.35 -7.80
CA TYR A 163 -19.78 -13.31 -7.22
C TYR A 163 -20.14 -12.94 -5.78
N ILE A 164 -21.45 -12.75 -5.56
CA ILE A 164 -22.06 -12.43 -4.26
C ILE A 164 -22.80 -13.68 -3.81
N SER A 165 -22.56 -14.14 -2.58
CA SER A 165 -23.30 -15.27 -2.02
C SER A 165 -24.78 -14.90 -1.91
N PRO A 166 -25.70 -15.68 -2.50
CA PRO A 166 -27.13 -15.42 -2.36
C PRO A 166 -27.61 -15.44 -0.91
N GLN A 167 -26.94 -16.21 -0.04
CA GLN A 167 -27.32 -16.34 1.37
C GLN A 167 -26.90 -15.12 2.20
N SER A 168 -25.66 -14.65 2.04
CA SER A 168 -25.14 -13.56 2.85
C SER A 168 -25.36 -12.18 2.23
N GLY A 169 -25.64 -12.11 0.92
CA GLY A 169 -25.68 -10.86 0.16
C GLY A 169 -24.33 -10.16 0.10
N LYS A 170 -23.23 -10.86 0.44
CA LYS A 170 -21.87 -10.31 0.48
C LYS A 170 -20.98 -11.00 -0.55
N PRO A 171 -19.92 -10.33 -1.03
CA PRO A 171 -18.96 -10.95 -1.93
C PRO A 171 -18.39 -12.23 -1.31
N PHE A 172 -18.24 -13.24 -2.15
CA PHE A 172 -17.62 -14.49 -1.74
C PHE A 172 -16.13 -14.28 -1.55
N TYR A 173 -15.60 -14.75 -0.42
CA TYR A 173 -14.17 -14.83 -0.07
C TYR A 173 -14.09 -16.00 0.91
N VAL A 174 -13.04 -16.83 0.85
CA VAL A 174 -12.71 -17.93 1.79
C VAL A 174 -13.88 -18.82 2.23
N VAL A 175 -13.81 -20.12 1.90
CA VAL A 175 -14.78 -21.18 2.22
C VAL A 175 -15.50 -20.90 3.56
N GLU A 176 -16.76 -20.46 3.49
CA GLU A 176 -17.71 -20.73 4.57
C GLU A 176 -17.68 -22.24 4.70
N GLN A 177 -17.02 -22.78 5.73
CA GLN A 177 -17.02 -24.21 5.98
C GLN A 177 -18.48 -24.64 5.93
N ALA A 178 -18.87 -25.32 4.86
CA ALA A 178 -20.03 -26.18 4.94
C ALA A 178 -19.67 -27.12 6.08
N GLU A 179 -20.41 -27.04 7.19
CA GLU A 179 -20.25 -27.93 8.35
C GLU A 179 -20.33 -29.41 7.94
N GLN A 180 -20.68 -29.68 6.67
CA GLN A 180 -20.66 -30.97 6.02
C GLN A 180 -19.66 -30.97 4.84
N PRO A 181 -18.74 -31.95 4.77
CA PRO A 181 -17.89 -32.12 3.59
C PRO A 181 -18.76 -32.35 2.36
N PHE A 182 -18.48 -31.62 1.27
CA PHE A 182 -19.18 -31.75 0.00
C PHE A 182 -19.16 -33.19 -0.52
N ARG A 183 -20.31 -33.86 -0.50
CA ARG A 183 -20.48 -35.25 -0.98
C ARG A 183 -20.79 -35.31 -2.48
N LEU A 184 -19.94 -34.77 -3.35
CA LEU A 184 -20.23 -34.80 -4.79
C LEU A 184 -19.00 -35.09 -5.68
N GLY A 185 -18.06 -35.90 -5.20
CA GLY A 185 -17.20 -36.65 -6.13
C GLY A 185 -18.03 -37.69 -6.89
N PRO A 186 -17.80 -37.95 -8.19
CA PRO A 186 -18.52 -39.00 -8.93
C PRO A 186 -18.44 -40.38 -8.25
N ASP A 187 -17.38 -40.62 -7.47
CA ASP A 187 -17.10 -41.83 -6.71
C ASP A 187 -17.73 -41.85 -5.30
N GLY A 188 -18.51 -40.83 -4.94
CA GLY A 188 -19.16 -40.72 -3.63
C GLY A 188 -18.19 -40.40 -2.48
N LYS A 189 -16.91 -40.15 -2.77
CA LYS A 189 -15.97 -39.68 -1.76
C LYS A 189 -16.17 -38.18 -1.54
N PRO A 190 -16.09 -37.71 -0.29
CA PRO A 190 -16.03 -36.27 -0.04
C PRO A 190 -14.84 -35.74 -0.83
N PHE A 191 -15.10 -34.76 -1.68
CA PHE A 191 -14.01 -34.06 -2.33
C PHE A 191 -13.37 -33.24 -1.23
N GLU A 192 -12.15 -33.60 -0.82
CA GLU A 192 -11.31 -32.71 -0.02
C GLU A 192 -10.97 -31.53 -0.94
N ILE A 193 -11.89 -30.56 -1.05
CA ILE A 193 -11.63 -29.29 -1.69
C ILE A 193 -10.64 -28.58 -0.77
N PHE A 194 -9.36 -28.92 -0.90
CA PHE A 194 -8.24 -28.16 -0.38
C PHE A 194 -8.10 -26.87 -1.18
N THR A 195 -9.07 -25.96 -1.13
CA THR A 195 -8.85 -24.61 -1.69
C THR A 195 -9.68 -23.58 -0.94
N VAL A 196 -9.18 -23.27 0.24
CA VAL A 196 -9.64 -22.13 1.04
C VAL A 196 -9.23 -20.78 0.38
N ASP A 197 -8.46 -20.81 -0.72
CA ASP A 197 -7.82 -19.63 -1.35
C ASP A 197 -8.31 -19.29 -2.79
N GLY A 198 -9.33 -20.00 -3.30
CA GLY A 198 -9.54 -20.12 -4.75
C GLY A 198 -9.76 -18.81 -5.53
N ILE A 199 -10.51 -17.84 -5.01
CA ILE A 199 -10.89 -16.64 -5.79
C ILE A 199 -9.72 -15.65 -5.91
N HIS A 200 -9.06 -15.31 -4.80
CA HIS A 200 -7.93 -14.39 -4.84
C HIS A 200 -6.74 -15.03 -5.56
N ASP A 201 -6.52 -16.34 -5.38
CA ASP A 201 -5.53 -17.10 -6.15
C ASP A 201 -5.84 -17.04 -7.65
N LEU A 202 -7.09 -17.29 -8.05
CA LEU A 202 -7.52 -17.22 -9.45
C LEU A 202 -7.20 -15.87 -10.07
N VAL A 203 -7.63 -14.78 -9.43
CA VAL A 203 -7.43 -13.44 -9.98
C VAL A 203 -5.95 -13.09 -9.97
N GLN A 204 -5.22 -13.45 -8.91
CA GLN A 204 -3.78 -13.22 -8.83
C GLN A 204 -3.04 -13.99 -9.94
N TYR A 205 -3.26 -15.29 -10.11
CA TYR A 205 -2.60 -16.09 -11.15
C TYR A 205 -2.97 -15.63 -12.56
N TYR A 206 -4.25 -15.34 -12.81
CA TYR A 206 -4.71 -14.81 -14.09
C TYR A 206 -4.04 -13.47 -14.40
N THR A 207 -4.00 -12.55 -13.44
CA THR A 207 -3.43 -11.22 -13.68
C THR A 207 -1.92 -11.17 -13.54
N ASN A 208 -1.25 -12.19 -12.98
CA ASN A 208 0.17 -12.15 -12.65
C ASN A 208 1.01 -11.92 -13.92
N ASP A 209 1.94 -10.95 -13.84
CA ASP A 209 2.89 -10.61 -14.92
C ASP A 209 2.29 -10.17 -16.27
N SER A 210 0.97 -10.16 -16.42
CA SER A 210 0.31 -9.73 -17.66
C SER A 210 -0.40 -8.39 -17.46
N LYS A 211 0.04 -7.37 -18.20
CA LYS A 211 -0.65 -6.07 -18.26
C LYS A 211 -2.00 -6.22 -18.96
N THR A 212 -2.04 -6.93 -20.08
CA THR A 212 -3.24 -7.20 -20.88
C THR A 212 -4.33 -7.87 -20.06
N ALA A 213 -3.99 -8.92 -19.29
CA ALA A 213 -4.94 -9.62 -18.45
C ALA A 213 -5.54 -8.72 -17.36
N LYS A 214 -4.72 -7.86 -16.74
CA LYS A 214 -5.21 -6.88 -15.74
C LYS A 214 -6.20 -5.89 -16.36
N GLU A 215 -5.87 -5.34 -17.53
CA GLU A 215 -6.72 -4.37 -18.22
C GLU A 215 -8.03 -4.99 -18.71
N ALA A 216 -7.97 -6.20 -19.29
CA ALA A 216 -9.15 -6.95 -19.70
C ALA A 216 -10.05 -7.32 -18.51
N PHE A 217 -9.46 -7.81 -17.41
CA PHE A 217 -10.19 -8.10 -16.18
C PHE A 217 -10.94 -6.87 -15.64
N ILE A 218 -10.27 -5.72 -15.55
CA ILE A 218 -10.89 -4.47 -15.10
C ILE A 218 -12.00 -4.04 -16.07
N LEU A 219 -11.78 -4.14 -17.38
CA LEU A 219 -12.78 -3.79 -18.39
C LEU A 219 -14.05 -4.64 -18.25
N HIS A 220 -13.91 -5.94 -18.00
CA HIS A 220 -15.06 -6.85 -17.81
C HIS A 220 -15.80 -6.66 -16.47
N LEU A 221 -15.21 -5.95 -15.51
CA LEU A 221 -15.94 -5.51 -14.31
C LEU A 221 -16.84 -4.30 -14.59
N SER A 222 -16.62 -3.61 -15.70
CA SER A 222 -17.35 -2.40 -16.07
C SER A 222 -18.82 -2.67 -16.39
N GLN A 223 -19.69 -1.77 -15.95
CA GLN A 223 -21.12 -1.82 -16.30
C GLN A 223 -21.40 -1.13 -17.65
N ASP A 224 -20.59 -0.14 -18.02
CA ASP A 224 -20.76 0.69 -19.21
C ASP A 224 -19.64 0.48 -20.26
N GLY A 225 -18.75 -0.48 -20.01
CA GLY A 225 -17.57 -0.74 -20.84
C GLY A 225 -16.44 0.27 -20.65
N SER A 226 -16.53 1.22 -19.71
CA SER A 226 -15.43 2.13 -19.39
C SER A 226 -14.44 1.51 -18.39
N PRO A 227 -13.12 1.74 -18.54
CA PRO A 227 -12.13 1.32 -17.56
C PRO A 227 -12.32 1.98 -16.18
N GLU A 228 -12.85 3.21 -16.13
CA GLU A 228 -13.20 3.95 -14.91
C GLU A 228 -14.25 3.22 -14.08
N SER A 229 -15.36 2.81 -14.70
CA SER A 229 -16.45 2.08 -14.04
C SER A 229 -15.95 0.71 -13.57
N GLY A 230 -15.19 0.01 -14.42
CA GLY A 230 -14.59 -1.28 -14.06
C GLY A 230 -13.64 -1.21 -12.86
N ALA A 231 -12.78 -0.19 -12.81
CA ALA A 231 -11.87 0.01 -11.68
C ALA A 231 -12.61 0.43 -10.41
N ASP A 232 -13.69 1.19 -10.53
CA ASP A 232 -14.53 1.54 -9.38
C ASP A 232 -15.20 0.31 -8.80
N GLN A 233 -15.83 -0.51 -9.65
CA GLN A 233 -16.45 -1.76 -9.26
C GLN A 233 -15.44 -2.72 -8.62
N PHE A 234 -14.22 -2.81 -9.18
CA PHE A 234 -13.14 -3.61 -8.61
C PHE A 234 -12.85 -3.24 -7.15
N VAL A 235 -12.65 -1.95 -6.86
CA VAL A 235 -12.31 -1.49 -5.51
C VAL A 235 -13.49 -1.60 -4.55
N GLN A 236 -14.73 -1.35 -5.01
CA GLN A 236 -15.92 -1.55 -4.18
C GLN A 236 -16.04 -3.00 -3.71
N ILE A 237 -15.85 -3.96 -4.62
CA ILE A 237 -15.88 -5.38 -4.30
C ILE A 237 -14.73 -5.75 -3.36
N ALA A 238 -13.53 -5.20 -3.60
CA ALA A 238 -12.38 -5.39 -2.71
C ALA A 238 -12.67 -4.92 -1.28
N VAL A 239 -13.29 -3.74 -1.12
CA VAL A 239 -13.70 -3.21 0.19
C VAL A 239 -14.69 -4.16 0.86
N ALA A 240 -15.74 -4.57 0.15
CA ALA A 240 -16.75 -5.46 0.70
C ALA A 240 -16.15 -6.83 1.08
N ARG A 241 -15.20 -7.36 0.31
CA ARG A 241 -14.44 -8.57 0.69
C ARG A 241 -13.60 -8.37 1.93
N ALA A 242 -12.84 -7.29 2.02
CA ALA A 242 -12.02 -6.97 3.20
C ALA A 242 -12.89 -6.91 4.48
N GLN A 243 -14.03 -6.22 4.40
CA GLN A 243 -14.99 -6.14 5.50
C GLN A 243 -15.51 -7.52 5.90
N ARG A 244 -15.85 -8.36 4.92
CA ARG A 244 -16.35 -9.70 5.16
C ARG A 244 -15.28 -10.58 5.83
N MET A 245 -14.05 -10.57 5.33
CA MET A 245 -12.88 -11.21 5.97
C MET A 245 -12.70 -10.78 7.42
N ALA A 246 -12.89 -9.48 7.71
CA ALA A 246 -12.78 -8.95 9.06
C ALA A 246 -13.91 -9.46 9.97
N GLU A 247 -15.12 -9.66 9.46
CA GLU A 247 -16.23 -10.30 10.20
C GLU A 247 -15.91 -11.75 10.54
N PHE A 248 -15.37 -12.52 9.59
CA PHE A 248 -15.05 -13.93 9.80
C PHE A 248 -13.95 -14.15 10.83
N CYS A 249 -12.95 -13.27 10.88
CA CYS A 249 -11.95 -13.27 11.96
C CYS A 249 -12.54 -13.14 13.38
N LYS A 250 -13.78 -12.64 13.51
CA LYS A 250 -14.46 -12.48 14.80
C LYS A 250 -15.22 -13.74 15.21
N ILE A 251 -15.46 -14.68 14.30
CA ILE A 251 -16.16 -15.93 14.61
C ILE A 251 -15.19 -16.81 15.43
N PRO A 252 -15.61 -17.32 16.60
CA PRO A 252 -14.76 -18.09 17.52
C PRO A 252 -14.51 -19.54 17.08
N THR A 253 -14.71 -19.87 15.80
CA THR A 253 -14.46 -21.21 15.27
C THR A 253 -12.98 -21.43 15.00
N LYS A 254 -12.52 -22.67 15.19
CA LYS A 254 -11.18 -23.09 14.81
C LYS A 254 -11.15 -23.30 13.30
N TRP A 255 -10.82 -22.25 12.56
CA TRP A 255 -10.54 -22.34 11.12
C TRP A 255 -9.03 -22.29 10.88
N GLU A 256 -8.60 -22.67 9.68
CA GLU A 256 -7.18 -22.75 9.33
C GLU A 256 -6.60 -21.33 9.13
N GLY A 257 -5.94 -20.80 10.17
CA GLY A 257 -5.24 -19.51 10.15
C GLY A 257 -4.44 -19.28 8.87
N GLU A 258 -3.74 -20.32 8.43
CA GLU A 258 -2.87 -20.34 7.24
C GLU A 258 -3.60 -19.99 5.95
N ALA A 259 -4.81 -20.52 5.76
CA ALA A 259 -5.58 -20.25 4.56
C ALA A 259 -5.99 -18.78 4.46
N LEU A 260 -6.52 -18.20 5.54
CA LEU A 260 -6.83 -16.76 5.51
C LEU A 260 -5.58 -15.91 5.33
N ALA A 261 -4.44 -16.35 5.86
CA ALA A 261 -3.16 -15.70 5.64
C ALA A 261 -2.76 -15.68 4.16
N LYS A 262 -2.90 -16.83 3.50
CA LYS A 262 -2.63 -17.00 2.08
C LYS A 262 -3.60 -16.16 1.25
N ASP A 263 -4.88 -16.23 1.54
CA ASP A 263 -5.92 -15.42 0.90
C ASP A 263 -5.65 -13.91 1.03
N LEU A 264 -5.28 -13.43 2.22
CA LEU A 264 -4.86 -12.03 2.45
C LEU A 264 -3.64 -11.63 1.59
N LYS A 265 -2.66 -12.53 1.46
CA LYS A 265 -1.47 -12.31 0.61
C LYS A 265 -1.87 -12.23 -0.86
N HIS A 266 -2.68 -13.15 -1.38
CA HIS A 266 -3.10 -13.12 -2.79
C HIS A 266 -4.02 -11.93 -3.07
N PHE A 267 -4.87 -11.55 -2.11
CA PHE A 267 -5.69 -10.36 -2.21
C PHE A 267 -4.84 -9.08 -2.27
N SER A 268 -3.86 -8.94 -1.36
CA SER A 268 -2.88 -7.85 -1.41
C SER A 268 -2.10 -7.84 -2.73
N SER A 269 -1.60 -9.00 -3.17
CA SER A 269 -0.90 -9.13 -4.46
C SER A 269 -1.73 -8.62 -5.63
N THR A 270 -3.02 -8.96 -5.65
CA THR A 270 -3.96 -8.54 -6.69
C THR A 270 -4.13 -7.03 -6.70
N LEU A 271 -4.37 -6.41 -5.54
CA LEU A 271 -4.46 -4.96 -5.40
C LEU A 271 -3.17 -4.26 -5.84
N GLY A 272 -2.02 -4.75 -5.38
CA GLY A 272 -0.70 -4.25 -5.75
C GLY A 272 -0.43 -4.36 -7.25
N GLY A 273 -0.84 -5.47 -7.88
CA GLY A 273 -0.71 -5.70 -9.32
C GLY A 273 -1.50 -4.69 -10.16
N ILE A 274 -2.72 -4.35 -9.75
CA ILE A 274 -3.52 -3.29 -10.41
C ILE A 274 -2.90 -1.91 -10.20
N LEU A 275 -2.46 -1.59 -8.98
CA LEU A 275 -1.79 -0.32 -8.69
C LEU A 275 -0.48 -0.14 -9.46
N ALA A 276 0.27 -1.23 -9.68
CA ALA A 276 1.51 -1.23 -10.43
C ALA A 276 1.34 -0.87 -11.91
N LEU A 277 0.11 -0.89 -12.46
CA LEU A 277 -0.18 -0.38 -13.80
C LEU A 277 0.11 1.11 -13.93
N GLY A 278 0.10 1.87 -12.82
CA GLY A 278 0.40 3.30 -12.81
C GLY A 278 -0.63 4.17 -13.56
N ASN A 279 -1.73 3.59 -14.03
CA ASN A 279 -2.78 4.31 -14.74
C ASN A 279 -3.65 5.10 -13.75
N PRO A 280 -3.76 6.44 -13.86
CA PRO A 280 -4.57 7.25 -12.97
C PRO A 280 -6.05 6.84 -12.89
N VAL A 281 -6.60 6.28 -13.97
CA VAL A 281 -7.98 5.76 -14.03
C VAL A 281 -8.17 4.61 -13.03
N TYR A 282 -7.23 3.68 -12.97
CA TYR A 282 -7.29 2.53 -12.06
C TYR A 282 -6.97 2.89 -10.62
N ILE A 283 -6.18 3.93 -10.40
CA ILE A 283 -5.77 4.38 -9.08
C ILE A 283 -6.85 5.24 -8.40
N ALA A 284 -7.59 6.05 -9.17
CA ALA A 284 -8.56 7.00 -8.60
C ALA A 284 -9.63 6.37 -7.69
N PRO A 285 -10.17 5.17 -7.96
CA PRO A 285 -11.10 4.50 -7.06
C PRO A 285 -10.52 4.12 -5.69
N PHE A 286 -9.24 3.72 -5.61
CA PHE A 286 -8.58 3.39 -4.33
C PHE A 286 -8.64 4.56 -3.34
N ARG A 287 -8.54 5.79 -3.87
CA ARG A 287 -8.66 7.03 -3.11
C ARG A 287 -10.08 7.27 -2.60
N ARG A 288 -11.11 6.93 -3.40
CA ARG A 288 -12.52 7.17 -3.06
C ARG A 288 -13.04 6.23 -1.98
N HIS A 289 -12.66 4.95 -2.06
CA HIS A 289 -13.29 3.88 -1.28
C HIS A 289 -12.57 3.50 0.01
N LYS A 290 -11.54 4.24 0.43
CA LYS A 290 -10.79 4.02 1.68
C LYS A 290 -10.29 2.56 1.87
N ILE A 291 -9.93 1.88 0.79
CA ILE A 291 -9.54 0.45 0.82
C ILE A 291 -8.40 0.16 1.80
N LEU A 292 -7.45 1.08 1.98
CA LEU A 292 -6.37 0.94 2.97
C LEU A 292 -6.88 0.79 4.40
N TYR A 293 -7.94 1.54 4.76
CA TYR A 293 -8.56 1.45 6.08
C TYR A 293 -9.22 0.09 6.28
N GLU A 294 -10.03 -0.35 5.32
CA GLU A 294 -10.80 -1.59 5.41
C GLU A 294 -9.88 -2.82 5.43
N PHE A 295 -8.88 -2.82 4.55
CA PHE A 295 -7.90 -3.91 4.49
C PHE A 295 -7.05 -3.98 5.78
N MET A 296 -6.72 -2.84 6.39
CA MET A 296 -6.06 -2.82 7.70
C MET A 296 -6.99 -3.30 8.83
N CYS A 297 -8.29 -2.99 8.79
CA CYS A 297 -9.27 -3.54 9.73
C CYS A 297 -9.34 -5.07 9.65
N THR A 298 -9.26 -5.63 8.44
CA THR A 298 -9.15 -7.07 8.21
C THR A 298 -7.89 -7.63 8.86
N LEU A 299 -6.72 -7.08 8.53
CA LEU A 299 -5.45 -7.54 9.08
C LEU A 299 -5.42 -7.43 10.62
N CYS A 300 -5.98 -6.37 11.18
CA CYS A 300 -6.10 -6.19 12.62
C CYS A 300 -6.99 -7.27 13.26
N SER A 301 -8.10 -7.60 12.62
CA SER A 301 -8.99 -8.66 13.09
C SER A 301 -8.33 -10.03 12.98
N TYR A 302 -7.59 -10.29 11.91
CA TYR A 302 -6.82 -11.50 11.68
C TYR A 302 -5.71 -11.69 12.73
N VAL A 303 -4.88 -10.69 12.99
CA VAL A 303 -3.81 -10.77 14.01
C VAL A 303 -4.38 -11.02 15.42
N ARG A 304 -5.54 -10.44 15.75
CA ARG A 304 -6.25 -10.73 17.00
C ARG A 304 -6.78 -12.16 17.05
N HIS A 305 -7.18 -12.73 15.92
CA HIS A 305 -7.59 -14.14 15.83
C HIS A 305 -6.40 -15.06 16.10
N LEU A 306 -5.26 -14.85 15.43
CA LEU A 306 -4.03 -15.64 15.64
C LEU A 306 -3.60 -15.64 17.12
N LYS A 307 -3.71 -14.48 17.78
CA LYS A 307 -3.43 -14.33 19.22
C LYS A 307 -4.25 -15.29 20.09
N ARG A 308 -5.50 -15.60 19.72
CA ARG A 308 -6.39 -16.47 20.51
C ARG A 308 -6.12 -17.96 20.30
N HIS A 309 -5.67 -18.35 19.10
CA HIS A 309 -5.57 -19.76 18.72
C HIS A 309 -4.14 -20.31 18.74
N SER A 310 -3.14 -19.48 19.07
CA SER A 310 -1.72 -19.87 19.10
C SER A 310 -1.25 -20.46 17.77
N ASP A 311 -1.75 -19.89 16.67
CA ASP A 311 -1.46 -20.38 15.31
C ASP A 311 0.01 -20.16 14.89
N SER A 312 0.39 -20.84 13.82
CA SER A 312 1.78 -21.06 13.37
C SER A 312 2.56 -19.77 13.02
N GLU A 313 3.90 -19.85 13.09
CA GLU A 313 4.84 -18.81 12.64
C GLU A 313 4.60 -18.37 11.17
N GLU A 314 4.12 -19.29 10.34
CA GLU A 314 3.86 -19.04 8.92
C GLU A 314 2.81 -17.94 8.71
N CYS A 315 1.76 -17.91 9.54
CA CYS A 315 0.67 -16.93 9.51
C CYS A 315 1.17 -15.48 9.66
N LEU A 316 2.25 -15.27 10.40
CA LEU A 316 2.86 -13.95 10.60
C LEU A 316 3.73 -13.53 9.44
N SER A 317 4.38 -14.49 8.78
CA SER A 317 5.18 -14.22 7.58
C SER A 317 4.31 -13.59 6.47
N TYR A 318 3.07 -14.06 6.32
CA TYR A 318 2.06 -13.49 5.44
C TYR A 318 1.65 -12.08 5.89
N SER A 319 1.39 -11.88 7.18
CA SER A 319 1.03 -10.56 7.73
C SER A 319 2.14 -9.51 7.50
N ARG A 320 3.41 -9.92 7.63
CA ARG A 320 4.57 -9.08 7.30
C ARG A 320 4.57 -8.68 5.84
N TRP A 321 4.30 -9.64 4.95
CA TRP A 321 4.27 -9.40 3.51
C TRP A 321 3.14 -8.42 3.13
N VAL A 322 1.95 -8.60 3.70
CA VAL A 322 0.81 -7.68 3.52
C VAL A 322 1.14 -6.26 3.99
N LEU A 323 1.80 -6.11 5.14
CA LEU A 323 2.21 -4.78 5.62
C LEU A 323 3.26 -4.12 4.74
N TRP A 324 4.17 -4.92 4.18
CA TRP A 324 5.16 -4.44 3.23
C TRP A 324 4.46 -3.87 1.98
N ASP A 325 3.50 -4.60 1.42
CA ASP A 325 2.70 -4.15 0.29
C ASP A 325 1.95 -2.85 0.59
N MET A 326 1.24 -2.79 1.72
CA MET A 326 0.53 -1.59 2.13
C MET A 326 1.46 -0.38 2.26
N GLN A 327 2.67 -0.59 2.80
CA GLN A 327 3.68 0.46 2.87
C GLN A 327 4.07 0.94 1.46
N GLN A 328 4.32 0.02 0.52
CA GLN A 328 4.60 0.37 -0.88
C GLN A 328 3.43 1.14 -1.52
N TRP A 329 2.18 0.77 -1.23
CA TRP A 329 1.01 1.46 -1.78
C TRP A 329 0.90 2.90 -1.30
N THR A 330 1.38 3.21 -0.09
CA THR A 330 1.40 4.59 0.42
C THR A 330 2.36 5.51 -0.35
N ASP A 331 3.30 4.92 -1.09
CA ASP A 331 4.25 5.62 -1.96
C ASP A 331 3.75 5.73 -3.42
N ILE A 332 2.68 5.02 -3.79
CA ILE A 332 2.11 5.09 -5.15
C ILE A 332 1.29 6.39 -5.28
N PRO A 333 1.64 7.28 -6.22
CA PRO A 333 0.85 8.49 -6.50
C PRO A 333 -0.62 8.13 -6.80
N GLY A 334 -1.55 8.89 -6.23
CA GLY A 334 -2.98 8.77 -6.46
C GLY A 334 -3.76 7.81 -5.57
N VAL A 335 -3.13 6.79 -4.95
CA VAL A 335 -3.83 5.78 -4.12
C VAL A 335 -4.55 6.40 -2.93
N ALA A 336 -3.94 7.41 -2.34
CA ALA A 336 -4.58 8.35 -1.45
C ALA A 336 -4.35 9.76 -1.97
N THR A 337 -5.11 10.74 -1.46
CA THR A 337 -4.86 12.16 -1.78
C THR A 337 -3.42 12.56 -1.44
N THR A 338 -2.86 11.97 -0.37
CA THR A 338 -1.48 12.14 0.07
C THR A 338 -1.00 10.88 0.82
N THR A 339 0.32 10.72 0.96
CA THR A 339 0.87 9.67 1.85
C THR A 339 0.42 9.87 3.30
N ILE A 340 0.24 11.11 3.73
CA ILE A 340 -0.32 11.45 5.05
C ILE A 340 -1.73 10.88 5.18
N ALA A 341 -2.58 11.04 4.16
CA ALA A 341 -3.94 10.49 4.16
C ALA A 341 -3.95 8.96 4.13
N ALA A 342 -3.03 8.32 3.39
CA ALA A 342 -2.84 6.87 3.40
C ALA A 342 -2.46 6.38 4.80
N VAL A 343 -1.44 6.99 5.43
CA VAL A 343 -1.02 6.65 6.79
C VAL A 343 -2.16 6.86 7.78
N CYS A 344 -2.94 7.95 7.66
CA CYS A 344 -4.15 8.15 8.48
C CYS A 344 -5.15 7.00 8.34
N GLN A 345 -5.42 6.53 7.12
CA GLN A 345 -6.33 5.40 6.89
C GLN A 345 -5.81 4.12 7.56
N LEU A 346 -4.53 3.81 7.40
CA LEU A 346 -3.91 2.62 8.00
C LEU A 346 -3.90 2.72 9.53
N VAL A 347 -3.54 3.86 10.11
CA VAL A 347 -3.58 4.07 11.57
C VAL A 347 -5.00 3.90 12.11
N LYS A 348 -6.00 4.54 11.48
CA LYS A 348 -7.42 4.41 11.87
C LYS A 348 -7.91 2.98 11.71
N GLY A 349 -7.43 2.26 10.69
CA GLY A 349 -7.80 0.87 10.44
C GLY A 349 -7.19 -0.14 11.42
N GLY A 350 -6.30 0.29 12.31
CA GLY A 350 -5.74 -0.57 13.37
C GLY A 350 -4.27 -0.92 13.23
N LEU A 351 -3.51 -0.22 12.39
CA LEU A 351 -2.07 -0.45 12.21
C LEU A 351 -1.28 -0.49 13.53
N LEU A 352 -1.57 0.43 14.47
CA LEU A 352 -0.90 0.43 15.78
C LEU A 352 -1.23 -0.81 16.62
N SER A 353 -2.46 -1.32 16.50
CA SER A 353 -2.86 -2.55 17.18
C SER A 353 -2.11 -3.75 16.58
N VAL A 354 -2.01 -3.84 15.25
CA VAL A 354 -1.23 -4.89 14.57
C VAL A 354 0.23 -4.83 15.01
N TYR A 355 0.83 -3.64 14.97
CA TYR A 355 2.21 -3.41 15.40
C TYR A 355 2.45 -3.84 16.86
N LEU A 356 1.57 -3.46 17.78
CA LEU A 356 1.70 -3.83 19.18
C LEU A 356 1.60 -5.35 19.39
N ASN A 357 0.67 -6.02 18.71
CA ASN A 357 0.55 -7.48 18.80
C ASN A 357 1.83 -8.17 18.30
N PHE A 358 2.46 -7.67 17.24
CA PHE A 358 3.76 -8.20 16.78
C PHE A 358 4.88 -8.04 17.81
N LEU A 359 4.92 -6.92 18.54
CA LEU A 359 5.91 -6.71 19.60
C LEU A 359 5.65 -7.61 20.82
N ILE A 360 4.40 -7.91 21.12
CA ILE A 360 4.03 -8.73 22.27
C ILE A 360 4.31 -10.21 21.99
N HIS A 361 4.01 -10.69 20.79
CA HIS A 361 4.17 -12.11 20.48
C HIS A 361 5.58 -12.45 19.97
N GLU A 362 6.59 -12.08 20.75
CA GLU A 362 8.00 -12.32 20.45
C GLU A 362 8.37 -13.81 20.37
N SER A 363 7.67 -14.69 21.09
CA SER A 363 7.91 -16.14 21.02
C SER A 363 7.72 -16.68 19.61
N TRP A 364 6.95 -15.99 18.78
CA TRP A 364 6.78 -16.32 17.36
C TRP A 364 7.98 -15.90 16.49
N VAL A 365 9.01 -15.29 17.09
CA VAL A 365 9.97 -14.45 16.39
C VAL A 365 11.38 -14.69 16.90
N GLN A 366 11.98 -15.81 16.48
CA GLN A 366 13.44 -15.93 16.51
C GLN A 366 14.09 -15.35 15.23
N GLU A 367 13.32 -15.01 14.19
CA GLU A 367 13.86 -14.53 12.93
C GLU A 367 14.36 -13.07 13.01
N ARG A 368 15.68 -12.87 12.80
CA ARG A 368 16.32 -11.54 12.66
C ARG A 368 15.57 -10.61 11.68
N ARG A 369 14.98 -11.18 10.62
CA ARG A 369 14.24 -10.43 9.60
C ARG A 369 12.94 -9.80 10.12
N PHE A 370 12.26 -10.43 11.06
CA PHE A 370 11.03 -9.87 11.62
C PHE A 370 11.30 -8.73 12.59
N LYS A 371 12.36 -8.84 13.43
CA LYS A 371 12.84 -7.72 14.26
C LYS A 371 13.12 -6.50 13.39
N GLU A 372 13.79 -6.72 12.26
CA GLU A 372 14.05 -5.69 11.27
C GLU A 372 12.76 -5.12 10.66
N ALA A 373 11.79 -5.97 10.30
CA ALA A 373 10.50 -5.51 9.77
C ALA A 373 9.73 -4.66 10.78
N CYS A 374 9.67 -5.05 12.06
CA CYS A 374 9.06 -4.25 13.13
C CYS A 374 9.79 -2.92 13.31
N ARG A 375 11.12 -2.92 13.24
CA ARG A 375 11.91 -1.69 13.30
C ARG A 375 11.59 -0.76 12.13
N GLN A 376 11.52 -1.28 10.91
CA GLN A 376 11.18 -0.50 9.72
C GLN A 376 9.75 0.05 9.78
N LEU A 377 8.79 -0.75 10.25
CA LEU A 377 7.41 -0.32 10.41
C LEU A 377 7.25 0.76 11.48
N GLY A 378 7.89 0.59 12.64
CA GLY A 378 7.91 1.60 13.71
C GLY A 378 8.51 2.92 13.23
N LYS A 379 9.66 2.87 12.55
CA LYS A 379 10.30 4.05 11.92
C LYS A 379 9.38 4.71 10.90
N TRP A 380 8.75 3.92 10.04
CA TRP A 380 7.84 4.43 9.03
C TRP A 380 6.66 5.18 9.66
N ILE A 381 5.98 4.62 10.66
CA ILE A 381 4.88 5.30 11.37
C ILE A 381 5.38 6.58 12.04
N ALA A 382 6.52 6.50 12.72
CA ALA A 382 7.09 7.60 13.47
C ALA A 382 7.44 8.81 12.58
N ASN A 383 7.89 8.58 11.35
CA ASN A 383 8.16 9.61 10.35
C ASN A 383 6.92 10.42 9.92
N TYR A 384 5.72 9.95 10.21
CA TYR A 384 4.48 10.68 9.96
C TYR A 384 3.77 11.14 11.24
N SER A 385 4.26 10.76 12.41
CA SER A 385 3.58 10.97 13.70
C SER A 385 3.41 12.43 14.12
N PHE A 386 4.12 13.34 13.48
CA PHE A 386 4.09 14.77 13.75
C PHE A 386 3.14 15.56 12.84
N TYR A 387 2.58 14.95 11.79
CA TYR A 387 1.54 15.59 10.99
C TYR A 387 0.22 15.57 11.77
N PRO A 388 -0.54 16.67 11.87
CA PRO A 388 -1.70 16.74 12.76
C PRO A 388 -2.75 15.66 12.55
N SER A 389 -3.07 15.39 11.29
CA SER A 389 -4.08 14.39 10.94
C SER A 389 -3.63 12.97 11.31
N VAL A 390 -2.35 12.67 11.13
CA VAL A 390 -1.75 11.38 11.51
C VAL A 390 -1.60 11.31 13.02
N HIS A 391 -1.13 12.37 13.66
CA HIS A 391 -1.01 12.47 15.12
C HIS A 391 -2.36 12.24 15.80
N ALA A 392 -3.41 12.94 15.36
CA ALA A 392 -4.77 12.75 15.87
C ALA A 392 -5.26 11.31 15.66
N ALA A 393 -5.02 10.72 14.47
CA ALA A 393 -5.34 9.32 14.21
C ALA A 393 -4.55 8.36 15.13
N ILE A 394 -3.28 8.64 15.39
CA ILE A 394 -2.42 7.84 16.29
C ILE A 394 -2.95 7.92 17.72
N MET A 395 -3.28 9.12 18.21
CA MET A 395 -3.80 9.31 19.57
C MET A 395 -5.14 8.61 19.76
N ASP A 396 -6.05 8.72 18.78
CA ASP A 396 -7.32 7.97 18.76
C ASP A 396 -7.08 6.45 18.73
N ALA A 397 -6.17 5.98 17.89
CA ALA A 397 -5.81 4.56 17.81
C ALA A 397 -5.18 4.05 19.12
N LEU A 398 -4.30 4.82 19.77
CA LEU A 398 -3.72 4.50 21.08
C LEU A 398 -4.79 4.40 22.18
N GLY A 399 -5.84 5.23 22.13
CA GLY A 399 -6.98 5.12 23.02
C GLY A 399 -7.79 3.82 22.88
N ARG A 400 -7.73 3.18 21.69
CA ARG A 400 -8.41 1.90 21.40
C ARG A 400 -7.52 0.67 21.56
N VAL A 401 -6.23 0.85 21.77
CA VAL A 401 -5.29 -0.25 22.00
C VAL A 401 -5.66 -0.98 23.29
N ASP A 402 -5.56 -2.32 23.27
CA ASP A 402 -5.74 -3.14 24.46
C ASP A 402 -4.70 -2.76 25.53
N GLN A 403 -5.18 -2.21 26.65
CA GLN A 403 -4.32 -1.71 27.73
C GLN A 403 -3.55 -2.83 28.43
N ASN A 404 -4.07 -4.06 28.42
CA ASN A 404 -3.36 -5.20 28.99
C ASN A 404 -2.15 -5.57 28.12
N SER A 405 -2.35 -5.64 26.80
CA SER A 405 -1.27 -5.81 25.82
C SER A 405 -0.18 -4.74 25.98
N LEU A 406 -0.55 -3.46 26.09
CA LEU A 406 0.41 -2.38 26.29
C LEU A 406 1.17 -2.50 27.62
N ARG A 407 0.45 -2.81 28.71
CA ARG A 407 1.07 -3.01 30.04
C ARG A 407 2.05 -4.17 30.04
N GLU A 408 1.70 -5.29 29.39
CA GLU A 408 2.59 -6.43 29.23
C GLU A 408 3.91 -6.03 28.55
N LEU A 409 3.82 -5.26 27.45
CA LEU A 409 5.01 -4.77 26.74
C LEU A 409 5.86 -3.83 27.60
N LEU A 410 5.22 -2.92 28.35
CA LEU A 410 5.91 -1.96 29.21
C LEU A 410 6.55 -2.62 30.44
N ASN A 411 6.00 -3.75 30.91
CA ASN A 411 6.55 -4.52 32.03
C ASN A 411 7.77 -5.37 31.65
N ARG A 412 8.13 -5.47 30.36
CA ARG A 412 9.39 -6.13 29.94
C ARG A 412 10.60 -5.34 30.42
N LYS A 413 11.76 -6.00 30.50
CA LYS A 413 13.03 -5.35 30.85
C LYS A 413 13.31 -4.15 29.92
N GLU A 414 14.00 -3.13 30.44
CA GLU A 414 14.26 -1.89 29.69
C GLU A 414 15.08 -2.09 28.43
N ASP A 415 16.04 -3.01 28.48
CA ASP A 415 16.91 -3.44 27.38
C ASP A 415 16.23 -4.42 26.41
N HIS A 416 15.00 -4.82 26.70
CA HIS A 416 14.26 -5.75 25.87
C HIS A 416 13.92 -5.13 24.50
N TRP A 417 14.32 -5.78 23.40
CA TRP A 417 14.24 -5.17 22.06
C TRP A 417 12.83 -4.72 21.68
N THR A 418 11.78 -5.44 22.06
CA THR A 418 10.38 -5.05 21.78
C THR A 418 9.97 -3.78 22.53
N ARG A 419 10.40 -3.63 23.79
CA ARG A 419 10.18 -2.41 24.58
C ARG A 419 10.98 -1.25 23.98
N LEU A 420 12.20 -1.48 23.52
CA LEU A 420 13.00 -0.48 22.80
C LEU A 420 12.34 -0.05 21.48
N GLN A 421 11.77 -0.98 20.70
CA GLN A 421 11.03 -0.64 19.48
C GLN A 421 9.79 0.20 19.78
N TRP A 422 9.04 -0.16 20.83
CA TRP A 422 7.90 0.65 21.27
C TRP A 422 8.32 2.02 21.78
N ALA A 423 9.42 2.11 22.53
CA ALA A 423 9.98 3.39 22.97
C ALA A 423 10.37 4.26 21.78
N ALA A 424 11.02 3.68 20.76
CA ALA A 424 11.41 4.37 19.53
C ALA A 424 10.21 4.90 18.73
N LEU A 425 9.06 4.22 18.76
CA LEU A 425 7.82 4.70 18.15
C LEU A 425 7.07 5.71 19.03
N SER A 426 6.91 5.42 20.32
CA SER A 426 6.12 6.24 21.24
C SER A 426 6.79 7.57 21.58
N TYR A 427 8.12 7.59 21.63
CA TYR A 427 8.89 8.80 21.87
C TYR A 427 8.52 9.92 20.90
N PRO A 428 8.67 9.79 19.56
CA PRO A 428 8.35 10.86 18.61
C PRO A 428 6.86 11.25 18.64
N ILE A 429 5.96 10.30 18.89
CA ILE A 429 4.52 10.59 19.04
C ILE A 429 4.30 11.58 20.19
N TYR A 430 4.76 11.25 21.41
CA TYR A 430 4.49 12.07 22.59
C TYR A 430 5.37 13.31 22.69
N ASN A 431 6.63 13.20 22.23
CA ASN A 431 7.66 14.19 22.46
C ASN A 431 7.85 15.16 21.31
N LEU A 432 7.49 14.79 20.07
CA LEU A 432 7.61 15.68 18.91
C LEU A 432 6.22 16.06 18.38
N GLY A 433 5.31 15.08 18.27
CA GLY A 433 3.95 15.32 17.79
C GLY A 433 3.17 16.31 18.66
N ARG A 434 3.10 16.09 19.98
CA ARG A 434 2.34 16.97 20.88
C ARG A 434 2.88 18.40 20.96
N PRO A 435 4.21 18.65 21.07
CA PRO A 435 4.73 20.01 21.00
C PRO A 435 4.51 20.67 19.64
N ALA A 436 4.65 19.93 18.53
CA ALA A 436 4.38 20.46 17.20
C ALA A 436 2.90 20.88 17.05
N MET A 437 1.97 20.07 17.56
CA MET A 437 0.55 20.41 17.61
C MET A 437 0.30 21.69 18.41
N ARG A 438 0.85 21.80 19.61
CA ARG A 438 0.71 23.00 20.45
C ARG A 438 1.27 24.26 19.78
N LEU A 439 2.38 24.14 19.04
CA LEU A 439 2.94 25.29 18.31
C LEU A 439 2.00 25.76 17.20
N VAL A 440 1.35 24.83 16.50
CA VAL A 440 0.37 25.15 15.46
C VAL A 440 -0.93 25.68 16.05
N GLU A 441 -1.44 25.08 17.13
CA GLU A 441 -2.65 25.54 17.83
C GLU A 441 -2.47 26.93 18.47
N SER A 442 -1.28 27.23 18.97
CA SER A 442 -1.00 28.55 19.57
C SER A 442 -0.82 29.66 18.54
N ASN A 443 -0.83 29.35 17.23
CA ASN A 443 -0.59 30.29 16.13
C ASN A 443 0.73 31.07 16.26
N LYS A 444 1.68 30.58 17.07
CA LYS A 444 2.95 31.25 17.39
C LYS A 444 4.05 30.99 16.37
N ALA A 445 3.87 30.02 15.48
CA ALA A 445 4.82 29.81 14.40
C ALA A 445 4.60 30.85 13.32
N ASN A 446 5.59 31.71 13.08
CA ASN A 446 5.57 32.66 11.98
C ASN A 446 5.49 31.91 10.64
N ILE A 447 4.34 31.98 9.96
CA ILE A 447 4.07 31.25 8.70
C ILE A 447 4.59 32.02 7.46
N CYS A 448 5.22 33.20 7.66
CA CYS A 448 5.71 34.03 6.56
C CYS A 448 6.93 33.41 5.85
N ASN A 449 6.88 33.36 4.52
CA ASN A 449 7.98 32.90 3.67
C ASN A 449 9.12 33.91 3.48
N ASN A 450 8.93 35.17 3.88
CA ASN A 450 9.97 36.19 3.80
C ASN A 450 11.02 35.97 4.90
N PRO A 451 12.27 35.61 4.57
CA PRO A 451 13.30 35.35 5.57
C PRO A 451 13.65 36.60 6.39
N SER A 452 13.47 37.81 5.86
CA SER A 452 13.71 39.06 6.58
C SER A 452 12.59 39.41 7.58
N HIS A 453 11.42 38.79 7.48
CA HIS A 453 10.37 38.93 8.49
C HIS A 453 10.70 38.15 9.77
N ALA A 454 11.53 37.12 9.64
CA ALA A 454 11.96 36.28 10.75
C ALA A 454 12.79 37.10 11.77
N SER A 455 13.69 37.98 11.30
CA SER A 455 14.61 38.75 12.15
C SER A 455 13.98 39.93 12.89
N THR A 456 12.79 40.38 12.49
CA THR A 456 12.19 41.62 13.01
C THR A 456 11.25 41.43 14.21
N ASN A 457 11.29 40.27 14.89
CA ASN A 457 10.45 39.98 16.06
C ASN A 457 8.98 40.37 15.84
N GLY A 458 8.41 39.97 14.69
CA GLY A 458 7.01 40.12 14.29
C GLY A 458 6.18 41.08 15.14
N ILE A 459 6.10 42.34 14.70
CA ILE A 459 5.19 43.41 15.18
C ILE A 459 3.69 42.98 15.17
N LEU A 460 3.38 41.75 14.80
CA LEU A 460 2.09 41.11 14.97
C LEU A 460 1.76 40.76 16.42
N SER A 461 2.71 40.91 17.37
CA SER A 461 2.44 40.76 18.81
C SER A 461 1.46 41.79 19.39
N ASN A 462 1.14 42.87 18.66
CA ASN A 462 0.24 43.92 19.14
C ASN A 462 -1.08 44.05 18.37
N THR A 463 -1.28 43.31 17.27
CA THR A 463 -2.61 43.22 16.66
C THR A 463 -3.33 42.05 17.30
N SER A 464 -4.23 42.34 18.24
CA SER A 464 -5.16 41.41 18.89
C SER A 464 -6.14 40.72 17.93
N ASP A 465 -5.90 40.79 16.61
CA ASP A 465 -6.72 40.17 15.58
C ASP A 465 -6.20 38.76 15.28
N PRO A 466 -6.87 37.70 15.77
CA PRO A 466 -6.46 36.32 15.55
C PRO A 466 -6.61 35.87 14.08
N PHE A 467 -7.11 36.74 13.19
CA PHE A 467 -7.41 36.42 11.79
C PHE A 467 -6.53 37.15 10.79
N ILE A 468 -5.22 37.29 11.05
CA ILE A 468 -4.27 37.73 10.01
C ILE A 468 -4.41 36.79 8.81
N THR A 469 -5.03 37.31 7.76
CA THR A 469 -5.31 36.56 6.55
C THR A 469 -4.00 36.42 5.80
N LEU A 470 -3.39 35.23 5.86
CA LEU A 470 -2.17 34.93 5.11
C LEU A 470 -2.43 35.11 3.62
N GLN A 471 -1.52 35.82 2.96
CA GLN A 471 -1.60 36.09 1.53
C GLN A 471 -0.68 35.11 0.79
N ALA A 472 -1.27 34.22 0.00
CA ALA A 472 -0.51 33.37 -0.90
C ALA A 472 -0.03 34.18 -2.12
N CYS A 473 1.17 33.89 -2.60
CA CYS A 473 1.66 34.43 -3.87
C CYS A 473 0.67 34.05 -4.98
N SER A 474 0.13 35.05 -5.69
CA SER A 474 -0.88 34.86 -6.73
C SER A 474 -0.39 34.09 -7.96
N SER A 475 0.92 33.90 -8.11
CA SER A 475 1.51 33.16 -9.22
C SER A 475 1.80 31.71 -8.85
N CYS A 476 2.60 31.48 -7.80
CA CYS A 476 2.98 30.12 -7.44
C CYS A 476 2.04 29.45 -6.43
N HIS A 477 1.28 30.22 -5.65
CA HIS A 477 0.42 29.76 -4.54
C HIS A 477 1.10 28.92 -3.46
N LEU A 478 2.42 28.75 -3.51
CA LEU A 478 3.21 27.95 -2.58
C LEU A 478 3.87 28.79 -1.47
N ALA A 479 4.22 30.05 -1.77
CA ALA A 479 4.71 31.00 -0.78
C ALA A 479 3.53 31.75 -0.15
N VAL A 480 3.53 31.88 1.17
CA VAL A 480 2.55 32.64 1.95
C VAL A 480 3.24 33.71 2.76
N TYR A 481 2.59 34.86 2.86
CA TYR A 481 3.11 36.05 3.52
C TYR A 481 2.08 36.57 4.52
N CYS A 482 2.58 37.14 5.62
CA CYS A 482 1.72 37.87 6.55
C CYS A 482 1.24 39.22 5.97
N SER A 483 1.91 39.74 4.95
CA SER A 483 1.58 41.02 4.31
C SER A 483 2.13 41.14 2.89
N ILE A 484 1.54 42.03 2.09
CA ILE A 484 2.05 42.42 0.75
C ILE A 484 3.48 42.96 0.85
N GLN A 485 3.82 43.67 1.93
CA GLN A 485 5.17 44.20 2.13
C GLN A 485 6.20 43.07 2.26
N CYS A 486 5.88 42.02 3.02
CA CYS A 486 6.74 40.84 3.10
C CYS A 486 6.89 40.13 1.76
N GLN A 487 5.80 40.03 0.99
CA GLN A 487 5.88 39.50 -0.37
C GLN A 487 6.80 40.33 -1.26
N LYS A 488 6.69 41.67 -1.23
CA LYS A 488 7.54 42.59 -2.03
C LYS A 488 9.01 42.49 -1.64
N GLN A 489 9.31 42.39 -0.34
CA GLN A 489 10.68 42.20 0.15
C GLN A 489 11.24 40.86 -0.32
N ASP A 490 10.53 39.76 -0.08
CA ASP A 490 10.99 38.42 -0.50
C ASP A 490 11.13 38.30 -2.02
N TRP A 491 10.26 38.98 -2.78
CA TRP A 491 10.34 39.08 -4.24
C TRP A 491 11.60 39.82 -4.72
N SER A 492 11.96 40.92 -4.06
CA SER A 492 13.06 41.79 -4.51
C SER A 492 14.42 41.41 -3.94
N GLN A 493 14.48 40.88 -2.72
CA GLN A 493 15.70 40.71 -1.95
C GLN A 493 16.04 39.25 -1.65
N SER A 494 15.04 38.37 -1.50
CA SER A 494 15.26 37.03 -0.94
C SER A 494 15.17 35.88 -1.95
N GLY A 495 15.11 36.20 -3.25
CA GLY A 495 15.19 35.22 -4.33
C GLY A 495 13.84 34.67 -4.83
N HIS A 496 12.70 35.13 -4.29
CA HIS A 496 11.41 34.57 -4.71
C HIS A 496 11.07 34.89 -6.16
N ARG A 497 11.53 36.03 -6.70
CA ARG A 497 11.33 36.36 -8.12
C ARG A 497 11.96 35.33 -9.05
N GLU A 498 13.12 34.80 -8.70
CA GLU A 498 13.83 33.77 -9.46
C GLU A 498 13.19 32.38 -9.25
N ASP A 499 12.70 32.11 -8.03
CA ASP A 499 12.09 30.85 -7.68
C ASP A 499 10.66 30.70 -8.25
N CYS A 500 9.90 31.80 -8.25
CA CYS A 500 8.46 31.80 -8.51
C CYS A 500 8.10 31.18 -9.87
N PRO A 501 8.74 31.47 -11.00
CA PRO A 501 8.39 30.84 -12.28
C PRO A 501 8.49 29.32 -12.25
N GLN A 502 9.47 28.77 -11.55
CA GLN A 502 9.65 27.31 -11.45
C GLN A 502 8.60 26.72 -10.50
N LEU A 503 8.34 27.39 -9.38
CA LEU A 503 7.24 27.05 -8.46
C LEU A 503 5.87 27.13 -9.15
N THR A 504 5.65 28.10 -10.05
CA THR A 504 4.43 28.26 -10.85
C THR A 504 4.32 27.17 -11.90
N LYS A 505 5.39 26.75 -12.57
CA LYS A 505 5.36 25.58 -13.49
C LYS A 505 4.94 24.32 -12.74
N VAL A 506 5.41 24.18 -11.51
CA VAL A 506 5.02 23.09 -10.63
C VAL A 506 3.53 23.20 -10.26
N TYR A 507 3.07 24.37 -9.80
CA TYR A 507 1.68 24.58 -9.40
C TYR A 507 0.67 24.47 -10.56
N SER A 508 1.02 24.98 -11.74
CA SER A 508 0.18 24.98 -12.94
C SER A 508 0.16 23.63 -13.67
N GLY A 509 1.07 22.71 -13.33
CA GLY A 509 1.19 21.42 -14.02
C GLY A 509 1.68 21.52 -15.46
N LYS A 510 2.18 22.67 -15.92
CA LYS A 510 2.71 22.89 -17.28
C LYS A 510 4.19 22.48 -17.44
N ALA A 511 4.76 21.71 -16.52
CA ALA A 511 6.04 21.07 -16.78
C ALA A 511 5.83 20.07 -17.94
N ASN A 512 6.32 20.42 -19.13
CA ASN A 512 6.20 19.69 -20.41
C ASN A 512 6.04 18.17 -20.24
N ILE A 513 4.79 17.71 -20.14
CA ILE A 513 4.38 16.34 -20.44
C ILE A 513 3.50 16.48 -21.67
N LEU A 514 3.97 15.88 -22.76
CA LEU A 514 3.44 16.00 -24.10
C LEU A 514 2.17 15.15 -24.30
N PHE A 515 1.22 15.17 -23.35
CA PHE A 515 -0.06 14.44 -23.43
C PHE A 515 -1.19 15.20 -22.68
N PRO A 516 -2.10 15.90 -23.40
CA PRO A 516 -2.94 16.94 -22.80
C PRO A 516 -4.42 16.56 -22.56
N PHE A 517 -4.77 15.32 -22.20
CA PHE A 517 -6.17 14.99 -21.86
C PHE A 517 -6.26 14.26 -20.51
N LEU A 518 -7.08 14.82 -19.59
CA LEU A 518 -7.45 14.36 -18.24
C LEU A 518 -6.52 14.74 -17.08
N GLN A 519 -6.84 15.81 -16.34
CA GLN A 519 -6.79 15.84 -14.85
C GLN A 519 -7.10 17.23 -14.27
N LEU A 520 -8.29 17.38 -13.71
CA LEU A 520 -8.61 18.44 -12.77
C LEU A 520 -8.90 17.79 -11.40
N HIS A 521 -8.28 18.33 -10.34
CA HIS A 521 -8.51 18.10 -8.90
C HIS A 521 -7.66 17.07 -8.10
N SER A 522 -6.84 16.16 -8.66
CA SER A 522 -5.89 15.36 -7.82
C SER A 522 -4.55 16.04 -7.54
N THR A 523 -4.30 17.18 -8.18
CA THR A 523 -2.94 17.60 -8.49
C THR A 523 -2.35 18.62 -7.52
N ILE A 524 -3.09 19.25 -6.62
CA ILE A 524 -2.51 20.31 -5.76
C ILE A 524 -1.41 19.76 -4.83
N ILE A 525 -1.54 18.52 -4.34
CA ILE A 525 -0.53 17.93 -3.46
C ILE A 525 0.49 17.08 -4.23
N GLU A 526 0.08 16.42 -5.31
CA GLU A 526 1.05 15.74 -6.19
C GLU A 526 2.01 16.71 -6.88
N ARG A 527 1.52 17.91 -7.21
CA ARG A 527 2.33 19.01 -7.75
C ARG A 527 3.38 19.50 -6.73
N VAL A 528 3.13 19.45 -5.42
CA VAL A 528 4.16 19.80 -4.40
C VAL A 528 5.41 18.91 -4.49
N HIS A 529 5.34 17.70 -5.08
CA HIS A 529 6.48 16.77 -5.13
C HIS A 529 7.48 17.02 -6.27
N ALA A 530 7.10 17.78 -7.30
CA ALA A 530 8.03 18.26 -8.33
C ALA A 530 8.65 19.63 -7.97
N ALA A 531 8.14 20.29 -6.92
CA ALA A 531 8.77 21.48 -6.38
C ALA A 531 10.00 21.08 -5.59
N SER A 532 11.06 21.86 -5.69
CA SER A 532 12.15 21.83 -4.73
C SER A 532 11.72 22.25 -3.32
N TRP A 533 10.42 22.52 -3.04
CA TRP A 533 9.94 23.16 -1.81
C TRP A 533 8.73 22.45 -1.21
N LEU A 534 8.69 22.34 0.11
CA LEU A 534 7.47 21.97 0.83
C LEU A 534 6.47 23.12 0.84
N HIS A 535 5.19 22.77 0.71
CA HIS A 535 4.09 23.70 1.00
C HIS A 535 4.20 24.22 2.43
N THR A 536 3.91 25.49 2.67
CA THR A 536 4.14 26.12 3.97
C THR A 536 3.37 25.46 5.11
N SER A 537 2.13 25.00 4.87
CA SER A 537 1.37 24.25 5.87
C SER A 537 2.06 22.95 6.29
N THR A 538 2.87 22.34 5.45
CA THR A 538 3.66 21.14 5.78
C THR A 538 4.97 21.53 6.47
N ARG A 539 5.61 22.63 6.04
CA ARG A 539 6.89 23.11 6.58
C ARG A 539 6.78 23.51 8.05
N ILE A 540 5.65 24.08 8.48
CA ILE A 540 5.45 24.51 9.87
C ILE A 540 5.67 23.36 10.88
N PHE A 541 5.25 22.14 10.53
CA PHE A 541 5.45 20.97 11.40
C PHE A 541 6.92 20.58 11.50
N HIS A 542 7.66 20.65 10.40
CA HIS A 542 9.09 20.39 10.40
C HIS A 542 9.85 21.41 11.24
N LEU A 543 9.51 22.70 11.11
CA LEU A 543 10.06 23.77 11.95
C LEU A 543 9.77 23.53 13.43
N ALA A 544 8.54 23.13 13.77
CA ALA A 544 8.17 22.83 15.14
C ALA A 544 9.00 21.69 15.74
N ILE A 545 9.25 20.64 14.95
CA ILE A 545 10.10 19.51 15.35
C ILE A 545 11.54 19.95 15.55
N LEU A 546 12.08 20.79 14.65
CA LEU A 546 13.44 21.32 14.80
C LEU A 546 13.60 22.14 16.06
N GLN A 547 12.61 23.00 16.35
CA GLN A 547 12.56 23.75 17.61
C GLN A 547 12.64 22.81 18.80
N GLU A 548 11.70 21.88 18.92
CA GLU A 548 11.61 20.99 20.07
C GLU A 548 12.86 20.08 20.22
N THR A 549 13.38 19.59 19.11
CA THR A 549 14.60 18.75 19.09
C THR A 549 15.82 19.56 19.53
N TYR A 550 15.92 20.83 19.11
CA TYR A 550 16.94 21.75 19.58
C TYR A 550 16.82 21.97 21.09
N ARG A 551 15.63 22.33 21.61
CA ARG A 551 15.41 22.61 23.04
C ARG A 551 15.90 21.45 23.91
N ARG A 552 15.54 20.23 23.53
CA ARG A 552 15.93 18.99 24.23
C ARG A 552 17.42 18.71 24.16
N SER A 553 18.04 18.92 22.99
CA SER A 553 19.47 18.68 22.79
C SER A 553 20.32 19.67 23.58
N ALA A 554 19.91 20.94 23.61
CA ALA A 554 20.54 21.99 24.39
C ALA A 554 20.40 21.73 25.90
N LYS A 555 19.19 21.43 26.38
CA LYS A 555 18.92 21.14 27.80
C LYS A 555 19.70 19.93 28.33
N ALA A 556 19.93 18.93 27.47
CA ALA A 556 20.74 17.77 27.79
C ALA A 556 22.27 18.02 27.72
N GLY A 557 22.72 19.25 27.42
CA GLY A 557 24.13 19.59 27.25
C GLY A 557 24.81 18.97 26.02
N ARG A 558 24.05 18.29 25.15
CA ARG A 558 24.58 17.52 24.01
C ARG A 558 25.20 18.42 22.94
N LEU A 559 24.58 19.57 22.67
CA LEU A 559 25.10 20.50 21.66
C LEU A 559 26.51 21.00 22.00
N GLU A 560 26.71 21.39 23.25
CA GLU A 560 28.00 21.89 23.72
C GLU A 560 29.05 20.78 23.78
N ALA A 561 28.66 19.56 24.18
CA ALA A 561 29.54 18.40 24.15
C ALA A 561 30.03 18.08 22.72
N VAL A 562 29.12 18.04 21.74
CA VAL A 562 29.47 17.83 20.33
C VAL A 562 30.32 18.98 19.78
N ARG A 563 29.99 20.24 20.14
CA ARG A 563 30.76 21.41 19.73
C ARG A 563 32.19 21.33 20.24
N ARG A 564 32.40 21.02 21.52
CA ARG A 564 33.75 20.84 22.08
C ARG A 564 34.52 19.72 21.39
N ALA A 565 33.85 18.62 21.04
CA ALA A 565 34.50 17.49 20.39
C ALA A 565 34.87 17.74 18.93
N THR A 566 34.03 18.45 18.17
CA THR A 566 34.16 18.57 16.70
C THR A 566 34.61 19.95 16.22
N ASN A 567 34.27 21.00 16.97
CA ASN A 567 34.46 22.40 16.60
C ASN A 567 34.83 23.26 17.84
N PRO A 568 35.89 22.91 18.60
CA PRO A 568 36.14 23.46 19.94
C PRO A 568 36.27 24.99 19.98
N ILE A 569 36.80 25.60 18.93
CA ILE A 569 37.08 27.04 18.84
C ILE A 569 35.92 27.81 18.18
N THR A 570 35.03 27.11 17.47
CA THR A 570 33.94 27.78 16.74
C THR A 570 32.74 27.99 17.67
N PRO A 571 32.23 29.22 17.83
CA PRO A 571 31.02 29.47 18.61
C PRO A 571 29.78 28.90 17.90
N LEU A 572 28.77 28.53 18.68
CA LEU A 572 27.61 27.79 18.17
C LEU A 572 26.80 28.58 17.12
N ASN A 573 26.76 29.91 17.20
CA ASN A 573 26.10 30.79 16.24
C ASN A 573 26.80 30.87 14.87
N LEU A 574 28.03 30.36 14.75
CA LEU A 574 28.73 30.21 13.46
C LEU A 574 28.64 28.79 12.90
N LEU A 575 27.86 27.92 13.56
CA LEU A 575 27.62 26.55 13.18
C LEU A 575 26.14 26.34 12.79
N VAL A 576 25.92 25.33 11.97
CA VAL A 576 24.60 24.81 11.63
C VAL A 576 24.41 23.52 12.40
N ILE A 577 23.34 23.45 13.19
CA ILE A 577 22.97 22.27 13.99
C ILE A 577 22.14 21.35 13.10
N CYS A 578 22.68 20.22 12.72
CA CYS A 578 22.04 19.27 11.81
C CYS A 578 21.46 18.07 12.56
N PHE A 579 20.17 17.80 12.35
CA PHE A 579 19.46 16.62 12.83
C PHE A 579 19.05 15.71 11.66
N ASP A 580 19.24 14.40 11.78
CA ASP A 580 18.82 13.42 10.77
C ASP A 580 17.61 12.61 11.27
N PHE A 581 16.44 12.91 10.70
CA PHE A 581 15.17 12.23 10.97
C PHE A 581 14.84 11.17 9.91
N VAL A 582 15.74 10.85 8.97
CA VAL A 582 15.47 9.83 7.93
C VAL A 582 15.48 8.43 8.52
N ASP A 583 16.48 8.15 9.35
CA ASP A 583 16.74 6.81 9.86
C ASP A 583 16.14 6.57 11.24
N SER A 584 15.90 7.61 12.04
CA SER A 584 15.23 7.50 13.33
C SER A 584 14.75 8.88 13.75
N PRO A 585 13.49 9.06 14.14
CA PRO A 585 13.03 10.35 14.62
C PRO A 585 13.55 10.62 16.05
N ALA A 586 14.63 11.40 16.14
CA ALA A 586 15.16 12.11 17.31
C ALA A 586 15.00 11.36 18.64
N THR A 587 15.55 10.14 18.76
CA THR A 587 15.69 9.54 20.08
C THR A 587 16.63 10.41 20.94
N PRO A 588 16.57 10.30 22.28
CA PRO A 588 17.55 10.97 23.17
C PRO A 588 19.01 10.64 22.86
N GLU A 589 19.27 9.61 22.04
CA GLU A 589 20.60 9.17 21.63
C GLU A 589 21.08 9.81 20.32
N ASP A 590 20.16 10.39 19.53
CA ASP A 590 20.54 11.04 18.26
C ASP A 590 21.44 12.23 18.54
N THR A 591 22.72 12.06 18.16
CA THR A 591 23.76 13.06 18.37
C THR A 591 23.70 14.06 17.21
N PRO A 592 23.44 15.35 17.49
CA PRO A 592 23.42 16.36 16.44
C PRO A 592 24.77 16.43 15.75
N LYS A 593 24.77 16.70 14.44
CA LYS A 593 25.99 17.02 13.70
C LYS A 593 26.15 18.54 13.65
N LEU A 594 27.38 19.03 13.70
CA LEU A 594 27.67 20.46 13.56
C LEU A 594 28.47 20.68 12.28
N LYS A 595 27.97 21.58 11.44
CA LYS A 595 28.66 22.01 10.21
C LYS A 595 29.00 23.48 10.32
N ARG A 596 30.08 23.94 9.71
CA ARG A 596 30.30 25.38 9.58
C ARG A 596 29.32 25.93 8.56
N ILE A 597 28.87 27.16 8.77
CA ILE A 597 27.99 27.86 7.82
C ILE A 597 28.58 27.86 6.40
N PHE A 598 29.90 28.06 6.30
CA PHE A 598 30.63 28.00 5.03
C PHE A 598 30.45 26.65 4.32
N ASP A 599 30.60 25.54 5.05
CA ASP A 599 30.46 24.19 4.49
C ASP A 599 29.02 23.96 3.98
N LEU A 600 28.00 24.46 4.70
CA LEU A 600 26.61 24.42 4.23
C LEU A 600 26.45 25.19 2.89
N LEU A 601 26.97 26.42 2.80
CA LEU A 601 26.85 27.22 1.58
C LEU A 601 27.56 26.57 0.39
N GLU A 602 28.73 25.97 0.62
CA GLU A 602 29.45 25.20 -0.40
C GLU A 602 28.65 23.96 -0.85
N GLU A 603 28.01 23.22 0.07
CA GLU A 603 27.10 22.11 -0.29
C GLU A 603 25.93 22.57 -1.17
N PHE A 604 25.44 23.80 -0.98
CA PHE A 604 24.38 24.39 -1.81
C PHE A 604 24.90 24.90 -3.17
N LYS A 605 26.19 25.27 -3.26
CA LYS A 605 26.86 25.74 -4.48
C LYS A 605 27.52 24.61 -5.27
N ALA A 606 27.70 23.44 -4.67
CA ALA A 606 28.34 22.29 -5.29
C ALA A 606 27.60 21.83 -6.56
N LYS A 607 28.37 21.37 -7.54
CA LYS A 607 27.87 20.76 -8.79
C LYS A 607 27.88 19.23 -8.68
N ASP A 608 26.89 18.58 -9.26
CA ASP A 608 26.79 17.13 -9.38
C ASP A 608 27.90 16.62 -10.30
N GLY A 609 28.05 15.30 -10.37
CA GLY A 609 29.05 14.65 -11.24
C GLY A 609 28.86 14.92 -12.74
N ARG A 610 27.80 15.64 -13.14
CA ARG A 610 27.51 16.07 -14.52
C ARG A 610 27.65 17.59 -14.70
N GLY A 611 28.25 18.28 -13.72
CA GLY A 611 28.49 19.73 -13.75
C GLY A 611 27.23 20.59 -13.56
N ARG A 612 26.08 20.00 -13.24
CA ARG A 612 24.86 20.75 -12.90
C ARG A 612 24.91 21.10 -11.42
N LEU A 613 24.48 22.30 -11.03
CA LEU A 613 24.37 22.60 -9.59
C LEU A 613 23.47 21.55 -8.91
N ILE A 614 23.95 20.93 -7.83
CA ILE A 614 23.24 19.89 -7.05
C ILE A 614 21.91 20.45 -6.53
N ALA A 615 21.89 21.75 -6.25
CA ALA A 615 20.68 22.55 -6.22
C ALA A 615 20.51 23.21 -7.60
N HIS A 616 19.43 22.94 -8.34
CA HIS A 616 18.95 23.97 -9.28
C HIS A 616 18.99 25.30 -8.51
N SER A 617 19.51 26.39 -9.09
CA SER A 617 19.76 27.69 -8.42
C SER A 617 18.63 28.28 -7.56
N LEU A 618 17.45 27.66 -7.60
CA LEU A 618 16.34 27.80 -6.66
C LEU A 618 16.78 27.75 -5.21
N GLY A 619 16.46 28.81 -4.48
CA GLY A 619 16.60 28.86 -3.02
C GLY A 619 18.01 29.11 -2.48
N VAL A 620 19.07 29.15 -3.31
CA VAL A 620 20.43 29.48 -2.83
C VAL A 620 20.44 30.87 -2.20
N ARG A 621 19.91 31.87 -2.90
CA ARG A 621 19.79 33.25 -2.37
C ARG A 621 18.95 33.32 -1.10
N ARG A 622 17.96 32.45 -0.96
CA ARG A 622 17.13 32.40 0.24
C ARG A 622 17.85 31.78 1.42
N VAL A 623 18.66 30.75 1.19
CA VAL A 623 19.57 30.19 2.20
C VAL A 623 20.61 31.22 2.60
N GLU A 624 21.24 31.90 1.64
CA GLU A 624 22.17 33.01 1.91
C GLU A 624 21.48 34.11 2.73
N SER A 625 20.25 34.49 2.39
CA SER A 625 19.47 35.47 3.15
C SER A 625 19.16 35.02 4.58
N ILE A 626 18.79 33.74 4.79
CA ILE A 626 18.58 33.18 6.13
C ILE A 626 19.89 33.16 6.93
N VAL A 627 21.00 32.79 6.28
CA VAL A 627 22.33 32.75 6.90
C VAL A 627 22.78 34.15 7.31
N SER A 628 22.69 35.13 6.42
CA SER A 628 23.04 36.53 6.71
C SER A 628 22.18 37.08 7.83
N GLY A 629 20.86 36.85 7.79
CA GLY A 629 19.95 37.29 8.86
C GLY A 629 20.18 36.60 10.20
N ALA A 630 20.78 35.40 10.21
CA ALA A 630 21.19 34.71 11.44
C ALA A 630 22.54 35.22 12.00
N GLN A 631 23.37 35.84 11.17
CA GLN A 631 24.67 36.39 11.60
C GLN A 631 24.56 37.78 12.24
N GLU A 632 23.48 38.54 11.97
CA GLU A 632 23.29 39.88 12.54
C GLU A 632 23.01 39.85 14.06
N PRO A 633 22.11 39.00 14.59
CA PRO A 633 21.84 38.92 16.03
C PRO A 633 22.69 37.83 16.67
N ALA A 634 23.39 38.15 17.76
CA ALA A 634 24.17 37.17 18.53
C ALA A 634 23.33 36.00 19.11
N GLU A 635 22.01 36.10 19.07
CA GLU A 635 21.03 35.18 19.64
C GLU A 635 20.35 34.27 18.62
N THR A 636 20.74 34.35 17.34
CA THR A 636 20.14 33.50 16.30
C THR A 636 21.03 32.31 15.96
N LEU A 637 20.44 31.11 15.95
CA LEU A 637 21.08 29.86 15.55
C LEU A 637 20.43 29.32 14.27
N LEU A 638 21.24 28.58 13.49
CA LEU A 638 20.76 27.84 12.33
C LEU A 638 20.61 26.37 12.67
N VAL A 639 19.42 25.82 12.39
CA VAL A 639 19.11 24.41 12.62
C VAL A 639 18.62 23.78 11.33
N GLU A 640 19.31 22.76 10.85
CA GLU A 640 18.93 21.96 9.69
C GLU A 640 18.33 20.62 10.14
N GLY A 641 17.21 20.22 9.56
CA GLY A 641 16.63 18.90 9.70
C GLY A 641 16.56 18.17 8.38
N LYS A 642 17.00 16.92 8.35
CA LYS A 642 16.88 16.02 7.20
C LYS A 642 15.75 15.02 7.46
N PHE A 643 14.68 15.07 6.68
CA PHE A 643 13.46 14.30 6.89
C PHE A 643 13.20 13.35 5.72
N LYS A 644 12.65 12.17 6.01
CA LYS A 644 12.17 11.26 4.97
C LYS A 644 10.75 11.63 4.57
N PHE A 645 10.52 11.80 3.27
CA PHE A 645 9.19 12.02 2.72
C PHE A 645 9.03 11.17 1.47
N ARG A 646 8.31 10.04 1.60
CA ARG A 646 8.27 8.98 0.57
C ARG A 646 9.69 8.46 0.25
N LYS A 647 10.03 8.43 -1.05
CA LYS A 647 11.37 8.12 -1.61
C LYS A 647 12.29 9.35 -1.69
N GLN A 648 11.82 10.53 -1.27
CA GLN A 648 12.58 11.77 -1.27
C GLN A 648 13.11 12.10 0.13
N VAL A 649 14.15 12.91 0.17
CA VAL A 649 14.68 13.50 1.41
C VAL A 649 14.39 14.99 1.37
N VAL A 650 13.81 15.52 2.45
CA VAL A 650 13.55 16.94 2.61
C VAL A 650 14.55 17.49 3.61
N TYR A 651 15.30 18.52 3.22
CA TYR A 651 16.09 19.32 4.15
C TYR A 651 15.29 20.55 4.52
N VAL A 652 15.18 20.85 5.80
CA VAL A 652 14.52 22.06 6.32
C VAL A 652 15.53 22.83 7.13
N LEU A 653 15.84 24.05 6.71
CA LEU A 653 16.73 24.96 7.42
C LEU A 653 15.89 26.00 8.14
N ALA A 654 16.00 26.03 9.46
CA ALA A 654 15.30 26.93 10.36
C ALA A 654 16.27 27.94 10.97
N SER A 655 15.79 29.16 11.16
CA SER A 655 16.40 30.17 12.00
C SER A 655 15.69 30.15 13.36
N LEU A 656 16.46 29.94 14.44
CA LEU A 656 15.95 29.87 15.81
C LEU A 656 16.53 31.03 16.61
N GLN A 657 15.69 31.81 17.26
CA GLN A 657 16.10 32.77 18.29
C GLN A 657 16.24 32.05 19.62
N VAL A 658 17.33 32.28 20.31
CA VAL A 658 17.63 31.71 21.63
C VAL A 658 17.77 32.85 22.62
N VAL A 659 16.81 32.96 23.54
CA VAL A 659 16.82 34.00 24.56
C VAL A 659 17.86 33.66 25.61
N ARG A 660 18.72 34.62 25.94
CA ARG A 660 19.64 34.51 27.08
C ARG A 660 18.99 35.04 28.35
N GLY A 661 19.18 34.31 29.45
CA GLY A 661 18.77 34.77 30.77
C GLY A 661 19.61 35.96 31.26
N GLY A 662 19.22 36.56 32.37
CA GLY A 662 20.02 37.62 33.02
C GLY A 662 21.40 37.15 33.51
N ASP A 663 21.61 35.83 33.58
CA ASP A 663 22.89 35.17 33.85
C ASP A 663 23.76 35.01 32.58
N GLY A 664 23.27 35.44 31.42
CA GLY A 664 23.94 35.29 30.13
C GLY A 664 23.91 33.86 29.57
N LEU A 665 23.30 32.91 30.27
CA LEU A 665 23.13 31.54 29.80
C LEU A 665 21.96 31.47 28.83
N GLU A 666 22.10 30.66 27.79
CA GLU A 666 21.00 30.36 26.88
C GLU A 666 19.87 29.67 27.65
N ASN A 667 18.63 30.10 27.44
CA ASN A 667 17.44 29.41 27.94
C ASN A 667 16.78 28.63 26.79
N PRO A 668 17.08 27.33 26.64
CA PRO A 668 16.57 26.56 25.52
C PRO A 668 15.04 26.46 25.52
N ASP A 669 14.39 26.51 26.69
CA ASP A 669 12.94 26.38 26.81
C ASP A 669 12.21 27.57 26.13
N LEU A 670 12.89 28.71 25.96
CA LEU A 670 12.39 29.91 25.27
C LEU A 670 12.77 29.96 23.78
N ALA A 671 13.58 29.03 23.28
CA ALA A 671 14.06 29.10 21.90
C ALA A 671 12.91 29.00 20.89
N THR A 672 12.80 29.93 19.95
CA THR A 672 11.64 30.06 19.06
C THR A 672 12.07 30.14 17.60
N VAL A 673 11.39 29.40 16.73
CA VAL A 673 11.64 29.46 15.29
C VAL A 673 11.13 30.78 14.73
N LEU A 674 12.04 31.55 14.15
CA LEU A 674 11.76 32.82 13.49
C LEU A 674 11.21 32.61 12.08
N GLY A 675 11.67 31.55 11.41
CA GLY A 675 11.28 31.19 10.05
C GLY A 675 12.20 30.11 9.49
N GLY A 676 12.00 29.75 8.22
CA GLY A 676 12.86 28.78 7.58
C GLY A 676 12.52 28.47 6.13
N THR A 677 13.40 27.70 5.51
CA THR A 677 13.30 27.25 4.13
C THR A 677 13.35 25.72 4.07
N SER A 678 12.92 25.15 2.95
CA SER A 678 12.98 23.71 2.73
C SER A 678 13.46 23.42 1.32
N ARG A 679 14.32 22.40 1.15
CA ARG A 679 14.65 21.82 -0.14
C ARG A 679 14.29 20.34 -0.20
N ILE A 680 13.75 19.89 -1.33
CA ILE A 680 13.51 18.46 -1.60
C ILE A 680 14.63 17.93 -2.49
N VAL A 681 15.29 16.86 -2.05
CA VAL A 681 16.33 16.15 -2.78
C VAL A 681 15.81 14.76 -3.13
N THR A 682 15.78 14.44 -4.43
CA THR A 682 15.53 13.07 -4.86
C THR A 682 16.88 12.34 -4.88
N PRO A 683 17.05 11.24 -4.13
CA PRO A 683 18.29 10.48 -4.19
C PRO A 683 18.54 10.05 -5.64
N THR A 684 19.71 10.38 -6.18
CA THR A 684 20.16 9.78 -7.44
C THR A 684 20.23 8.27 -7.22
N LYS A 685 19.63 7.47 -8.11
CA LYS A 685 19.80 6.00 -8.08
C LYS A 685 21.31 5.74 -8.12
N SER A 686 21.86 5.28 -7.00
CA SER A 686 23.25 4.84 -6.85
C SER A 686 23.51 3.60 -7.69
#